data_AF-A0AAE3RL01-F1
#
_entry.id   AF-A0AAE3RL01-F1
#
_cell.length_a   1.000
_cell.length_b   1.000
_cell.length_c   1.000
_cell.angle_alpha   90.00
_cell.angle_beta   90.00
_cell.angle_gamma   90.00
#
_symmetry.space_group_name_H-M   'P 1'
#
loop_
_entity.id
_entity.type
_entity.pdbx_description
1 polymer ?
#
loop_
_entity_poly.entity_id
_entity_poly.type
_entity_poly.pdbx_seq_one_letter_code
_entity_poly.pdbx_strand_id
1 'polypeptide(L)'
;MKRKLSWMCAVAVGMCSWYPLASYAAPAAVANAAPGVQPQAATPAAPIVVGEPTATLAEPTAPAAVAENVPQREVKLSFAAIAPPPGSIVLRGSRPDASVEFGMRSDELVANALLNLEYTPSPSLLPVQSQLKVYLNDELMGVLPVTKEQLGKKIRAQLPIDPLYITDFNRVRLEFVGHYRDVCENPASSTLWLDVGRESYLDLTYQSLKVNNDLSHFPVPFYDPRDNRPLKLPMIFPGSPAVTQQQAAAIVASWFGSKAGWRGQQFPVYFNELPDRNAIVFATNDKRPDFLRDHPPVKAPTIEMIDNPNDPYVKLLVIFGRDDNDLLLAAKGIAQGNILFRGSSVTVDGIKTLQPRQPYDAPNWVRTDRSVTFAELKTYEQQLQSSGLVPDAITVALNLPPDLYLLRANGIDMDLKYRYTMPPVKDSSRMDISLNDQFLQSFSLNSSQDVNKLILRLPVLQGLLDGKSEVTIPALRLGAVNQLRFDFQYMNPMPGGSIDNCITFQPVQNHVVIGDDSTIDFSKYYHFIALPDLRVFANAGFPYSRMADLSDTLVVVPKAPTQGQVATLLQALGGIGSQTGLAAINLQMTDDGNQIKNKDADLLLIGAIPSSLKDDTKINLLVEATKSWVKMPMRHYDLASIYPDDEARTPNTRTDITSSGPMAAVIGFQSPYNDQRSVVALLADSPRGNELLTNALNDSGKRAAMFGSVAVIRESGVNSLRVGDIYYVGHLPWFERIWFALSNHPILLAIFAAISIVLLAWVLWRMLRIISRRRLSLDDE
;
A
#
# COMPACT_ATOMS: atom_id res chain seq x y z
N MET A 1 17.01 -29.52 65.19
CA MET A 1 17.99 -28.98 66.16
C MET A 1 18.37 -27.56 65.75
N LYS A 2 18.05 -26.58 66.62
CA LYS A 2 18.63 -25.23 66.83
C LYS A 2 19.06 -24.39 65.59
N ARG A 3 18.29 -23.36 65.21
CA ARG A 3 18.33 -21.92 65.65
C ARG A 3 19.38 -21.10 64.83
N LYS A 4 19.16 -19.87 64.35
CA LYS A 4 18.24 -18.79 64.73
C LYS A 4 18.23 -17.64 63.68
N LEU A 5 17.04 -17.05 63.47
CA LEU A 5 16.77 -15.68 62.99
C LEU A 5 17.26 -14.61 63.99
N SER A 6 17.44 -13.36 63.52
CA SER A 6 16.92 -12.18 64.25
C SER A 6 16.72 -10.96 63.34
N TRP A 7 15.46 -10.51 63.27
CA TRP A 7 15.01 -9.13 63.09
C TRP A 7 15.06 -8.37 64.44
N MET A 8 15.02 -7.03 64.40
CA MET A 8 14.38 -6.05 65.34
C MET A 8 14.63 -4.64 64.73
N CYS A 9 13.71 -3.71 64.40
CA CYS A 9 12.45 -3.13 64.94
C CYS A 9 12.57 -1.95 65.93
N ALA A 10 11.69 -0.94 65.71
CA ALA A 10 11.24 0.23 66.49
C ALA A 10 12.06 1.55 66.34
N VAL A 11 11.54 2.73 65.90
CA VAL A 11 10.34 3.59 66.18
C VAL A 11 10.51 4.57 67.36
N ALA A 12 10.50 5.90 67.08
CA ALA A 12 9.97 7.06 67.87
C ALA A 12 10.49 8.40 67.26
N VAL A 13 9.71 9.29 66.64
CA VAL A 13 8.80 10.38 67.15
C VAL A 13 9.49 11.64 67.74
N GLY A 14 9.23 12.79 67.09
CA GLY A 14 9.10 14.18 67.63
C GLY A 14 10.34 15.09 67.48
N MET A 15 10.29 16.40 67.23
CA MET A 15 9.25 17.41 66.96
C MET A 15 9.95 18.76 66.62
N CYS A 16 9.36 19.60 65.74
CA CYS A 16 9.47 21.09 65.62
C CYS A 16 10.84 21.75 65.33
N SER A 17 11.04 22.87 64.60
CA SER A 17 10.24 23.99 64.03
C SER A 17 11.24 24.85 63.18
N TRP A 18 10.94 25.52 62.06
CA TRP A 18 10.19 26.77 61.91
C TRP A 18 10.06 27.17 60.42
N TYR A 19 8.94 27.85 60.09
CA TYR A 19 8.59 28.56 58.84
C TYR A 19 9.32 29.93 58.72
N PRO A 20 9.20 30.69 57.60
CA PRO A 20 8.04 31.57 57.39
C PRO A 20 7.39 31.49 55.99
N LEU A 21 6.09 31.81 55.99
CA LEU A 21 5.19 32.07 54.86
C LEU A 21 5.28 33.54 54.41
N ALA A 22 5.01 33.80 53.13
CA ALA A 22 4.71 35.13 52.59
C ALA A 22 3.31 35.13 51.94
N SER A 23 2.56 36.20 52.20
CA SER A 23 1.16 36.43 51.83
C SER A 23 1.00 37.80 51.15
N TYR A 24 0.21 37.88 50.07
CA TYR A 24 -0.45 39.08 49.55
C TYR A 24 -1.68 38.60 48.73
N ALA A 25 -2.92 38.75 49.20
CA ALA A 25 -3.79 39.94 49.21
C ALA A 25 -4.51 40.19 47.85
N ALA A 26 -5.82 39.93 47.85
CA ALA A 26 -6.77 40.27 46.78
C ALA A 26 -7.25 41.73 46.92
N PRO A 27 -7.50 42.46 45.81
CA PRO A 27 -8.17 43.75 45.88
C PRO A 27 -9.66 43.68 45.54
N ALA A 28 -10.35 44.66 46.11
CA ALA A 28 -11.79 44.78 46.27
C ALA A 28 -12.54 45.31 45.02
N ALA A 29 -13.84 45.03 45.01
CA ALA A 29 -14.83 45.57 44.09
C ALA A 29 -15.03 47.09 44.28
N VAL A 30 -15.04 47.82 43.16
CA VAL A 30 -15.48 49.21 43.09
C VAL A 30 -16.68 49.26 42.15
N ALA A 31 -17.84 49.65 42.70
CA ALA A 31 -19.03 49.98 41.93
C ALA A 31 -18.88 51.38 41.33
N ASN A 32 -19.19 51.53 40.04
CA ASN A 32 -19.43 52.84 39.43
C ASN A 32 -20.61 52.77 38.45
N ALA A 33 -21.40 53.83 38.47
CA ALA A 33 -22.74 53.97 37.93
C ALA A 33 -22.80 54.06 36.39
N ALA A 34 -23.93 53.60 35.85
CA ALA A 34 -24.31 53.73 34.45
C ALA A 34 -24.80 55.15 34.11
N PRO A 35 -24.52 55.67 32.89
CA PRO A 35 -25.33 56.70 32.26
C PRO A 35 -26.38 56.06 31.32
N GLY A 36 -27.62 56.53 31.43
CA GLY A 36 -28.75 56.06 30.63
C GLY A 36 -28.73 56.53 29.18
N VAL A 37 -29.35 55.73 28.31
CA VAL A 37 -29.71 56.08 26.93
C VAL A 37 -31.16 55.68 26.69
N GLN A 38 -31.96 56.62 26.18
CA GLN A 38 -33.38 56.52 25.86
C GLN A 38 -33.68 55.56 24.69
N PRO A 39 -34.90 55.01 24.59
CA PRO A 39 -35.30 54.11 23.52
C PRO A 39 -35.68 54.87 22.24
N GLN A 40 -35.15 54.44 21.09
CA GLN A 40 -35.54 54.95 19.77
C GLN A 40 -36.31 53.87 18.98
N ALA A 41 -37.41 54.31 18.38
CA ALA A 41 -38.50 53.51 17.85
C ALA A 41 -38.15 52.68 16.60
N ALA A 42 -38.82 51.55 16.48
CA ALA A 42 -38.78 50.63 15.35
C ALA A 42 -39.43 51.20 14.08
N THR A 43 -38.89 50.84 12.92
CA THR A 43 -39.56 50.90 11.61
C THR A 43 -39.59 49.51 10.97
N PRO A 44 -40.61 49.14 10.18
CA PRO A 44 -40.91 47.75 9.85
C PRO A 44 -40.13 47.22 8.63
N ALA A 45 -39.83 45.92 8.69
CA ALA A 45 -39.19 45.13 7.65
C ALA A 45 -40.09 44.87 6.43
N ALA A 46 -39.47 44.79 5.25
CA ALA A 46 -40.02 44.22 4.02
C ALA A 46 -39.70 42.71 3.92
N PRO A 47 -40.45 41.91 3.14
CA PRO A 47 -40.51 40.46 3.29
C PRO A 47 -39.29 39.72 2.69
N ILE A 48 -38.91 38.65 3.38
CA ILE A 48 -37.82 37.72 3.05
C ILE A 48 -38.34 36.67 2.05
N VAL A 49 -37.61 36.48 0.94
CA VAL A 49 -37.71 35.31 0.05
C VAL A 49 -36.91 34.16 0.68
N VAL A 50 -37.50 32.98 0.74
CA VAL A 50 -36.97 31.77 1.40
C VAL A 50 -35.76 31.20 0.63
N GLY A 51 -34.62 31.08 1.32
CA GLY A 51 -33.45 30.29 0.94
C GLY A 51 -32.99 29.39 2.10
N GLU A 52 -32.35 28.27 1.79
CA GLU A 52 -31.89 27.24 2.75
C GLU A 52 -30.98 27.82 3.87
N PRO A 53 -31.08 27.32 5.12
CA PRO A 53 -30.31 27.86 6.23
C PRO A 53 -28.83 27.47 6.15
N THR A 54 -27.97 28.44 5.86
CA THR A 54 -26.50 28.34 6.00
C THR A 54 -26.10 28.93 7.35
N ALA A 55 -25.33 28.19 8.15
CA ALA A 55 -24.72 28.71 9.37
C ALA A 55 -23.33 29.25 9.01
N THR A 56 -23.17 30.58 9.03
CA THR A 56 -21.90 31.26 8.75
C THR A 56 -21.34 31.79 10.08
N LEU A 57 -20.13 31.36 10.44
CA LEU A 57 -19.32 32.01 11.48
C LEU A 57 -18.64 33.27 10.90
N ALA A 58 -18.32 34.24 11.76
CA ALA A 58 -17.83 35.57 11.40
C ALA A 58 -16.55 35.57 10.53
N GLU A 59 -16.36 36.66 9.77
CA GLU A 59 -15.33 36.86 8.74
C GLU A 59 -13.89 36.58 9.22
N PRO A 60 -13.02 36.05 8.34
CA PRO A 60 -11.63 35.76 8.67
C PRO A 60 -10.84 37.05 8.93
N THR A 61 -9.90 36.98 9.87
CA THR A 61 -8.79 37.92 9.96
C THR A 61 -8.02 37.92 8.63
N ALA A 62 -7.67 39.10 8.13
CA ALA A 62 -7.13 39.33 6.79
C ALA A 62 -6.01 38.32 6.39
N PRO A 63 -6.03 37.81 5.14
CA PRO A 63 -5.02 36.86 4.68
C PRO A 63 -3.62 37.48 4.76
N ALA A 64 -2.64 36.66 5.15
CA ALA A 64 -1.24 37.00 5.04
C ALA A 64 -0.94 37.48 3.62
N ALA A 65 -0.19 38.59 3.50
CA ALA A 65 0.08 39.28 2.24
C ALA A 65 0.48 38.29 1.14
N VAL A 66 -0.43 38.13 0.16
CA VAL A 66 -0.22 37.31 -1.03
C VAL A 66 0.85 38.03 -1.86
N ALA A 67 2.01 37.39 -2.03
CA ALA A 67 3.02 37.89 -2.95
C ALA A 67 2.45 37.83 -4.39
N GLU A 68 2.17 38.99 -4.98
CA GLU A 68 1.78 39.11 -6.38
C GLU A 68 2.88 38.46 -7.25
N ASN A 69 2.50 37.44 -8.05
CA ASN A 69 3.33 36.64 -8.99
C ASN A 69 3.90 35.29 -8.51
N VAL A 70 3.51 34.75 -7.35
CA VAL A 70 3.87 33.37 -6.99
C VAL A 70 2.90 32.38 -7.66
N PRO A 71 3.38 31.29 -8.31
CA PRO A 71 2.51 30.25 -8.83
C PRO A 71 1.59 29.69 -7.75
N GLN A 72 0.29 29.69 -8.03
CA GLN A 72 -0.75 29.21 -7.12
C GLN A 72 -1.56 28.10 -7.77
N ARG A 73 -2.03 27.17 -6.94
CA ARG A 73 -3.00 26.16 -7.36
C ARG A 73 -4.05 25.95 -6.29
N GLU A 74 -5.30 25.94 -6.73
CA GLU A 74 -6.44 25.57 -5.89
C GLU A 74 -6.60 24.05 -5.90
N VAL A 75 -6.80 23.48 -4.72
CA VAL A 75 -6.95 22.05 -4.53
C VAL A 75 -8.14 21.81 -3.62
N LYS A 76 -9.06 20.98 -4.11
CA LYS A 76 -10.20 20.50 -3.35
C LYS A 76 -9.93 19.08 -2.87
N LEU A 77 -9.80 18.89 -1.56
CA LEU A 77 -9.64 17.59 -0.93
C LEU A 77 -10.98 17.10 -0.38
N SER A 78 -11.67 16.22 -1.10
CA SER A 78 -12.96 15.68 -0.68
C SER A 78 -12.80 14.57 0.36
N PHE A 79 -13.71 14.51 1.34
CA PHE A 79 -13.72 13.45 2.35
C PHE A 79 -13.92 12.07 1.74
N ALA A 80 -14.61 11.98 0.60
CA ALA A 80 -14.65 10.76 -0.20
C ALA A 80 -13.26 10.21 -0.58
N ALA A 81 -12.26 11.08 -0.73
CA ALA A 81 -10.89 10.72 -1.08
C ALA A 81 -9.93 10.61 0.12
N ILE A 82 -10.11 11.45 1.15
CA ILE A 82 -9.16 11.54 2.28
C ILE A 82 -9.66 10.95 3.60
N ALA A 83 -10.96 10.72 3.77
CA ALA A 83 -11.51 10.07 4.96
C ALA A 83 -11.49 8.54 4.83
N PRO A 84 -11.44 7.78 5.94
CA PRO A 84 -11.52 6.32 5.90
C PRO A 84 -12.74 5.84 5.10
N PRO A 85 -12.63 4.79 4.25
CA PRO A 85 -13.76 4.23 3.52
C PRO A 85 -14.93 3.90 4.47
N PRO A 86 -16.18 4.29 4.16
CA PRO A 86 -16.71 4.72 2.86
C PRO A 86 -16.67 6.24 2.58
N GLY A 87 -15.85 7.01 3.30
CA GLY A 87 -15.69 8.46 3.12
C GLY A 87 -16.75 9.33 3.82
N SER A 88 -17.75 8.70 4.43
CA SER A 88 -18.69 9.33 5.37
C SER A 88 -18.32 8.95 6.80
N ILE A 89 -18.47 9.88 7.73
CA ILE A 89 -18.07 9.70 9.13
C ILE A 89 -19.32 9.77 10.00
N VAL A 90 -19.59 8.70 10.74
CA VAL A 90 -20.67 8.67 11.73
C VAL A 90 -20.07 8.79 13.12
N LEU A 91 -20.25 9.96 13.74
CA LEU A 91 -19.86 10.21 15.12
C LEU A 91 -20.99 9.74 16.04
N ARG A 92 -20.64 9.06 17.13
CA ARG A 92 -21.60 8.53 18.11
C ARG A 92 -21.17 8.86 19.53
N GLY A 93 -22.07 8.80 20.51
CA GLY A 93 -21.69 9.02 21.91
C GLY A 93 -20.57 8.09 22.42
N SER A 94 -20.48 6.86 21.91
CA SER A 94 -19.41 5.90 22.23
C SER A 94 -18.15 6.02 21.37
N ARG A 95 -18.21 6.74 20.24
CA ARG A 95 -17.08 7.05 19.35
C ARG A 95 -17.25 8.50 18.87
N PRO A 96 -17.02 9.48 19.76
CA PRO A 96 -17.33 10.88 19.50
C PRO A 96 -16.32 11.52 18.55
N ASP A 97 -15.15 10.93 18.40
CA ASP A 97 -14.06 11.44 17.59
C ASP A 97 -13.90 10.67 16.28
N ALA A 98 -13.54 11.42 15.25
CA ALA A 98 -12.97 10.90 14.01
C ALA A 98 -11.96 11.89 13.47
N SER A 99 -11.07 11.43 12.61
CA SER A 99 -10.09 12.31 11.99
C SER A 99 -9.92 12.03 10.51
N VAL A 100 -9.49 13.08 9.80
CA VAL A 100 -9.17 13.08 8.39
C VAL A 100 -7.77 13.65 8.25
N GLU A 101 -6.93 13.02 7.45
CA GLU A 101 -5.51 13.32 7.37
C GLU A 101 -5.12 13.78 5.97
N PHE A 102 -4.23 14.76 5.87
CA PHE A 102 -3.65 15.18 4.61
C PHE A 102 -2.19 15.63 4.78
N GLY A 103 -1.36 15.31 3.80
CA GLY A 103 0.04 15.74 3.76
C GLY A 103 0.23 17.00 2.93
N MET A 104 1.32 17.71 3.21
CA MET A 104 1.78 18.86 2.43
C MET A 104 3.16 18.58 1.85
N ARG A 105 3.41 19.05 0.63
CA ARG A 105 4.74 19.00 0.03
C ARG A 105 5.65 20.05 0.65
N SER A 106 6.93 19.74 0.73
CA SER A 106 7.96 20.60 1.31
C SER A 106 8.30 21.82 0.42
N ASP A 107 7.95 21.77 -0.86
CA ASP A 107 8.13 22.84 -1.84
C ASP A 107 6.87 23.69 -2.04
N GLU A 108 5.87 23.54 -1.16
CA GLU A 108 4.61 24.29 -1.19
C GLU A 108 4.24 24.81 0.20
N LEU A 109 3.46 25.89 0.23
CA LEU A 109 2.84 26.44 1.44
C LEU A 109 1.33 26.61 1.19
N VAL A 110 0.51 26.38 2.20
CA VAL A 110 -0.92 26.72 2.13
C VAL A 110 -1.10 28.20 2.48
N ALA A 111 -1.64 28.97 1.54
CA ALA A 111 -1.95 30.38 1.72
C ALA A 111 -3.36 30.61 2.27
N ASN A 112 -4.30 29.73 1.94
CA ASN A 112 -5.68 29.80 2.39
C ASN A 112 -6.25 28.38 2.56
N ALA A 113 -7.08 28.18 3.59
CA ALA A 113 -7.73 26.90 3.87
C ALA A 113 -9.16 27.11 4.37
N LEU A 114 -10.13 26.45 3.72
CA LEU A 114 -11.54 26.52 4.08
C LEU A 114 -12.14 25.12 4.17
N LEU A 115 -12.66 24.77 5.33
CA LEU A 115 -13.35 23.51 5.55
C LEU A 115 -14.84 23.68 5.26
N ASN A 116 -15.33 22.96 4.26
CA ASN A 116 -16.74 22.87 3.91
C ASN A 116 -17.30 21.55 4.46
N LEU A 117 -18.13 21.62 5.50
CA LEU A 117 -18.78 20.46 6.11
C LEU A 117 -20.22 20.34 5.65
N GLU A 118 -20.61 19.12 5.28
CA GLU A 118 -22.00 18.72 5.13
C GLU A 118 -22.33 17.67 6.19
N TYR A 119 -23.21 17.97 7.14
CA TYR A 119 -23.53 17.05 8.23
C TYR A 119 -25.01 17.04 8.61
N THR A 120 -25.46 15.94 9.23
CA THR A 120 -26.83 15.74 9.71
C THR A 120 -26.80 15.36 11.20
N PRO A 121 -27.30 16.22 12.09
CA PRO A 121 -27.44 15.89 13.51
C PRO A 121 -28.70 15.04 13.77
N SER A 122 -28.64 14.15 14.76
CA SER A 122 -29.79 13.37 15.20
C SER A 122 -30.96 14.26 15.63
N PRO A 123 -32.23 13.89 15.30
CA PRO A 123 -33.40 14.68 15.69
C PRO A 123 -33.66 14.69 17.19
N SER A 124 -33.01 13.80 17.95
CA SER A 124 -33.16 13.68 19.41
C SER A 124 -32.13 14.48 20.21
N LEU A 125 -31.26 15.24 19.55
CA LEU A 125 -30.26 16.05 20.26
C LEU A 125 -30.89 17.29 20.91
N LEU A 126 -30.33 17.69 22.04
CA LEU A 126 -30.62 18.95 22.70
C LEU A 126 -29.87 20.08 21.98
N PRO A 127 -30.59 21.07 21.41
CA PRO A 127 -29.97 22.22 20.76
C PRO A 127 -29.08 23.02 21.70
N VAL A 128 -28.07 23.69 21.16
CA VAL A 128 -27.08 24.53 21.86
C VAL A 128 -26.12 23.75 22.77
N GLN A 129 -26.61 22.75 23.51
CA GLN A 129 -25.76 21.85 24.31
C GLN A 129 -24.97 20.89 23.41
N SER A 130 -25.61 20.37 22.35
CA SER A 130 -24.94 19.51 21.38
C SER A 130 -24.14 20.33 20.38
N GLN A 131 -22.89 19.94 20.16
CA GLN A 131 -21.95 20.67 19.31
C GLN A 131 -20.96 19.74 18.59
N LEU A 132 -20.47 20.19 17.45
CA LEU A 132 -19.36 19.59 16.72
C LEU A 132 -18.15 20.51 16.84
N LYS A 133 -17.08 20.03 17.45
CA LYS A 133 -15.80 20.74 17.50
C LYS A 133 -14.91 20.28 16.36
N VAL A 134 -14.17 21.22 15.78
CA VAL A 134 -13.21 20.95 14.70
C VAL A 134 -11.83 21.38 15.17
N TYR A 135 -10.88 20.45 15.12
CA TYR A 135 -9.48 20.68 15.45
C TYR A 135 -8.61 20.48 14.21
N LEU A 136 -7.52 21.25 14.11
CA LEU A 136 -6.41 21.01 13.19
C LEU A 136 -5.16 20.83 14.04
N ASN A 137 -4.51 19.66 13.94
CA ASN A 137 -3.27 19.36 14.68
C ASN A 137 -3.39 19.69 16.18
N ASP A 138 -4.51 19.26 16.78
CA ASP A 138 -4.89 19.47 18.18
C ASP A 138 -5.22 20.92 18.59
N GLU A 139 -5.16 21.88 17.67
CA GLU A 139 -5.63 23.25 17.88
C GLU A 139 -7.11 23.39 17.49
N LEU A 140 -7.91 24.09 18.31
CA LEU A 140 -9.34 24.25 18.08
C LEU A 140 -9.60 25.32 17.00
N MET A 141 -10.07 24.91 15.84
CA MET A 141 -10.40 25.82 14.73
C MET A 141 -11.78 26.44 14.89
N GLY A 142 -12.73 25.70 15.44
CA GLY A 142 -14.09 26.20 15.65
C GLY A 142 -15.04 25.20 16.29
N VAL A 143 -16.17 25.73 16.74
CA VAL A 143 -17.25 24.96 17.37
C VAL A 143 -18.56 25.28 16.66
N LEU A 144 -19.23 24.24 16.17
CA LEU A 144 -20.49 24.32 15.45
C LEU A 144 -21.62 23.82 16.36
N PRO A 145 -22.41 24.73 16.99
CA PRO A 145 -23.53 24.32 17.81
C PRO A 145 -24.68 23.79 16.95
N VAL A 146 -25.37 22.76 17.44
CA VAL A 146 -26.58 22.22 16.79
C VAL A 146 -27.78 23.09 17.17
N THR A 147 -28.51 23.63 16.19
CA THR A 147 -29.74 24.40 16.44
C THR A 147 -31.00 23.57 16.23
N LYS A 148 -32.14 24.06 16.72
CA LYS A 148 -33.42 23.34 16.66
C LYS A 148 -33.88 23.09 15.22
N GLU A 149 -33.60 24.02 14.31
CA GLU A 149 -34.01 23.97 12.91
C GLU A 149 -33.22 22.92 12.10
N GLN A 150 -32.03 22.57 12.60
CA GLN A 150 -31.07 21.66 11.98
C GLN A 150 -31.33 20.18 12.28
N LEU A 151 -32.04 19.89 13.38
CA LEU A 151 -32.32 18.54 13.85
C LEU A 151 -32.94 17.65 12.75
N GLY A 152 -32.26 16.53 12.44
CA GLY A 152 -32.70 15.56 11.42
C GLY A 152 -32.59 16.05 9.98
N LYS A 153 -31.97 17.21 9.71
CA LYS A 153 -31.80 17.77 8.37
C LYS A 153 -30.32 17.85 8.00
N LYS A 154 -30.05 17.79 6.70
CA LYS A 154 -28.71 17.99 6.15
C LYS A 154 -28.37 19.48 6.18
N ILE A 155 -27.22 19.80 6.77
CA ILE A 155 -26.72 21.17 6.98
C ILE A 155 -25.37 21.32 6.32
N ARG A 156 -25.10 22.54 5.82
CA ARG A 156 -23.79 22.95 5.33
C ARG A 156 -23.22 24.03 6.24
N ALA A 157 -21.96 23.85 6.62
CA ALA A 157 -21.19 24.82 7.39
C ALA A 157 -19.85 25.06 6.72
N GLN A 158 -19.39 26.31 6.77
CA GLN A 158 -18.06 26.69 6.32
C GLN A 158 -17.27 27.17 7.54
N LEU A 159 -16.06 26.63 7.69
CA LEU A 159 -15.16 26.98 8.77
C LEU A 159 -13.81 27.35 8.19
N PRO A 160 -13.34 28.62 8.33
CA PRO A 160 -11.99 28.97 7.94
C PRO A 160 -10.99 28.20 8.81
N ILE A 161 -9.97 27.65 8.17
CA ILE A 161 -8.89 26.94 8.84
C ILE A 161 -7.66 27.83 8.76
N ASP A 162 -7.07 28.16 9.90
CA ASP A 162 -5.88 29.01 9.94
C ASP A 162 -4.68 28.25 9.35
N PRO A 163 -4.11 28.70 8.22
CA PRO A 163 -2.99 28.03 7.57
C PRO A 163 -1.72 27.97 8.43
N LEU A 164 -1.59 28.81 9.47
CA LEU A 164 -0.42 28.82 10.36
C LEU A 164 -0.24 27.49 11.11
N TYR A 165 -1.33 26.77 11.37
CA TYR A 165 -1.29 25.47 12.05
C TYR A 165 -1.12 24.30 11.08
N ILE A 166 -1.05 24.57 9.76
CA ILE A 166 -0.78 23.55 8.76
C ILE A 166 0.73 23.27 8.75
N THR A 167 1.06 22.01 9.00
CA THR A 167 2.43 21.49 9.00
C THR A 167 2.62 20.48 7.86
N ASP A 168 3.72 19.72 7.89
CA ASP A 168 4.00 18.66 6.92
C ASP A 168 2.91 17.57 6.87
N PHE A 169 2.35 17.22 8.03
CA PHE A 169 1.30 16.22 8.18
C PHE A 169 0.19 16.79 9.03
N ASN A 170 -1.02 16.78 8.50
CA ASN A 170 -2.14 17.48 9.09
C ASN A 170 -3.27 16.52 9.41
N ARG A 171 -3.82 16.66 10.62
CA ARG A 171 -4.98 15.91 11.07
C ARG A 171 -6.11 16.88 11.41
N VAL A 172 -7.20 16.81 10.64
CA VAL A 172 -8.47 17.46 10.97
C VAL A 172 -9.26 16.51 11.83
N ARG A 173 -9.41 16.81 13.12
CA ARG A 173 -10.17 15.98 14.08
C ARG A 173 -11.54 16.60 14.32
N LEU A 174 -12.58 15.80 14.09
CA LEU A 174 -13.96 16.13 14.38
C LEU A 174 -14.33 15.48 15.70
N GLU A 175 -14.83 16.27 16.65
CA GLU A 175 -15.24 15.78 17.97
C GLU A 175 -16.70 16.16 18.24
N PHE A 176 -17.55 15.15 18.32
CA PHE A 176 -18.96 15.28 18.62
C PHE A 176 -19.20 15.27 20.12
N VAL A 177 -19.79 16.35 20.63
CA VAL A 177 -20.32 16.43 21.99
C VAL A 177 -21.83 16.45 21.87
N GLY A 178 -22.46 15.29 22.11
CA GLY A 178 -23.90 15.11 21.95
C GLY A 178 -24.61 14.93 23.28
N HIS A 179 -25.74 15.64 23.44
CA HIS A 179 -26.66 15.50 24.55
C HIS A 179 -28.07 15.26 24.02
N TYR A 180 -28.82 14.32 24.59
CA TYR A 180 -30.21 13.99 24.23
C TYR A 180 -31.18 14.12 25.42
N ARG A 181 -30.65 14.32 26.63
CA ARG A 181 -31.42 14.61 27.85
C ARG A 181 -30.56 15.41 28.83
N ASP A 182 -31.17 16.19 29.71
CA ASP A 182 -30.43 17.07 30.61
C ASP A 182 -29.71 16.32 31.77
N VAL A 183 -30.15 15.11 32.11
CA VAL A 183 -29.60 14.31 33.21
C VAL A 183 -29.56 12.82 32.89
N CYS A 184 -28.57 12.10 33.41
CA CYS A 184 -28.48 10.63 33.36
C CYS A 184 -28.46 10.06 31.94
N GLU A 185 -27.59 10.61 31.09
CA GLU A 185 -27.40 10.17 29.72
C GLU A 185 -26.73 8.79 29.66
N ASN A 186 -27.12 7.98 28.69
CA ASN A 186 -26.35 6.81 28.30
C ASN A 186 -25.51 7.15 27.05
N PRO A 187 -24.16 7.20 27.15
CA PRO A 187 -23.28 7.45 26.00
C PRO A 187 -23.45 6.44 24.86
N ALA A 188 -23.93 5.23 25.14
CA ALA A 188 -24.22 4.19 24.16
C ALA A 188 -25.62 4.31 23.52
N SER A 189 -26.40 5.36 23.82
CA SER A 189 -27.72 5.55 23.23
C SER A 189 -27.63 5.66 21.70
N SER A 190 -28.46 4.90 20.99
CA SER A 190 -28.55 4.97 19.52
C SER A 190 -29.09 6.31 19.00
N THR A 191 -29.59 7.18 19.89
CA THR A 191 -30.04 8.54 19.57
C THR A 191 -28.90 9.55 19.49
N LEU A 192 -27.71 9.23 20.03
CA LEU A 192 -26.54 10.10 20.03
C LEU A 192 -25.71 9.86 18.78
N TRP A 193 -26.05 10.54 17.69
CA TRP A 193 -25.30 10.48 16.44
C TRP A 193 -25.26 11.81 15.69
N LEU A 194 -24.18 11.99 14.92
CA LEU A 194 -23.99 13.04 13.94
C LEU A 194 -23.30 12.43 12.71
N ASP A 195 -23.93 12.53 11.55
CA ASP A 195 -23.42 11.97 10.29
C ASP A 195 -22.78 13.09 9.46
N VAL A 196 -21.47 13.00 9.22
CA VAL A 196 -20.71 13.88 8.34
C VAL A 196 -20.63 13.23 6.96
N GLY A 197 -21.27 13.89 6.00
CA GLY A 197 -21.40 13.41 4.63
C GLY A 197 -20.08 13.44 3.87
N ARG A 198 -19.94 12.49 2.94
CA ARG A 198 -18.80 12.36 2.02
C ARG A 198 -18.59 13.56 1.08
N GLU A 199 -19.62 14.39 0.93
CA GLU A 199 -19.59 15.64 0.16
C GLU A 199 -18.87 16.77 0.89
N SER A 200 -18.42 16.56 2.14
CA SER A 200 -17.54 17.49 2.85
C SER A 200 -16.15 17.53 2.20
N TYR A 201 -15.49 18.68 2.25
CA TYR A 201 -14.18 18.88 1.62
C TYR A 201 -13.40 20.04 2.23
N LEU A 202 -12.09 20.00 2.05
CA LEU A 202 -11.17 21.09 2.36
C LEU A 202 -10.74 21.77 1.06
N ASP A 203 -11.02 23.07 0.94
CA ASP A 203 -10.49 23.91 -0.13
C ASP A 203 -9.17 24.51 0.33
N LEU A 204 -8.10 24.25 -0.41
CA LEU A 204 -6.75 24.72 -0.12
C LEU A 204 -6.21 25.51 -1.31
N THR A 205 -5.61 26.67 -1.03
CA THR A 205 -4.83 27.43 -2.00
C THR A 205 -3.36 27.23 -1.68
N TYR A 206 -2.65 26.47 -2.52
CA TYR A 206 -1.21 26.26 -2.39
C TYR A 206 -0.43 27.32 -3.15
N GLN A 207 0.69 27.76 -2.58
CA GLN A 207 1.72 28.60 -3.19
C GLN A 207 3.02 27.81 -3.32
N SER A 208 3.63 27.83 -4.50
CA SER A 208 4.94 27.21 -4.72
C SER A 208 6.05 28.00 -4.05
N LEU A 209 7.00 27.29 -3.44
CA LEU A 209 8.19 27.88 -2.83
C LEU A 209 9.38 27.79 -3.78
N LYS A 210 10.15 28.88 -3.88
CA LYS A 210 11.43 28.85 -4.59
C LYS A 210 12.47 28.14 -3.71
N VAL A 211 12.61 26.83 -3.89
CA VAL A 211 13.60 26.02 -3.17
C VAL A 211 15.01 26.40 -3.64
N ASN A 212 16.01 26.34 -2.78
CA ASN A 212 17.41 26.52 -3.19
C ASN A 212 17.94 25.26 -3.89
N ASN A 213 18.95 25.42 -4.76
CA ASN A 213 19.64 24.28 -5.35
C ASN A 213 20.56 23.63 -4.31
N ASP A 214 20.00 22.70 -3.53
CA ASP A 214 20.72 21.95 -2.52
C ASP A 214 20.22 20.50 -2.45
N LEU A 215 21.12 19.58 -2.71
CA LEU A 215 20.87 18.14 -2.68
C LEU A 215 20.81 17.58 -1.25
N SER A 216 21.10 18.37 -0.20
CA SER A 216 21.01 17.93 1.20
C SER A 216 19.64 17.36 1.61
N HIS A 217 18.57 17.79 0.95
CA HIS A 217 17.20 17.33 1.15
C HIS A 217 16.73 16.29 0.10
N PHE A 218 17.63 15.83 -0.78
CA PHE A 218 17.31 14.83 -1.79
C PHE A 218 16.67 13.59 -1.14
N PRO A 219 15.53 13.07 -1.65
CA PRO A 219 14.96 13.32 -2.99
C PRO A 219 13.99 14.49 -3.16
N VAL A 220 13.74 15.33 -2.15
CA VAL A 220 12.91 16.52 -2.32
C VAL A 220 13.63 17.51 -3.26
N PRO A 221 12.95 18.12 -4.25
CA PRO A 221 11.49 18.13 -4.49
C PRO A 221 10.99 17.10 -5.54
N PHE A 222 11.86 16.21 -6.04
CA PHE A 222 11.53 15.21 -7.07
C PHE A 222 10.62 14.10 -6.54
N TYR A 223 10.81 13.69 -5.29
CA TYR A 223 9.89 12.84 -4.54
C TYR A 223 9.79 13.37 -3.11
N ASP A 224 8.56 13.54 -2.64
CA ASP A 224 8.26 13.93 -1.26
C ASP A 224 7.44 12.82 -0.59
N PRO A 225 7.92 12.18 0.49
CA PRO A 225 7.18 11.14 1.19
C PRO A 225 5.84 11.62 1.78
N ARG A 226 5.66 12.94 1.93
CA ARG A 226 4.45 13.60 2.45
C ARG A 226 3.38 13.81 1.37
N ASP A 227 3.72 13.69 0.08
CA ASP A 227 2.76 13.76 -1.00
C ASP A 227 2.08 12.39 -1.20
N ASN A 228 0.76 12.34 -1.02
CA ASN A 228 -0.01 11.10 -1.16
C ASN A 228 -0.47 10.80 -2.59
N ARG A 229 -0.15 11.66 -3.55
CA ARG A 229 -0.53 11.46 -4.96
C ARG A 229 0.43 10.49 -5.68
N PRO A 230 0.01 9.93 -6.83
CA PRO A 230 0.92 9.20 -7.70
C PRO A 230 2.12 10.06 -8.13
N LEU A 231 3.33 9.48 -8.07
CA LEU A 231 4.56 10.18 -8.46
C LEU A 231 4.56 10.38 -9.98
N LYS A 232 4.55 11.62 -10.48
CA LYS A 232 4.74 11.91 -11.91
C LYS A 232 6.05 12.66 -12.12
N LEU A 233 7.08 11.94 -12.59
CA LEU A 233 8.44 12.45 -12.69
C LEU A 233 8.97 12.32 -14.13
N PRO A 234 8.95 13.42 -14.92
CA PRO A 234 9.51 13.43 -16.26
C PRO A 234 11.00 13.06 -16.32
N MET A 235 11.39 12.30 -17.34
CA MET A 235 12.77 11.96 -17.67
C MET A 235 13.14 12.51 -19.04
N ILE A 236 14.18 13.33 -19.09
CA ILE A 236 14.55 14.11 -20.27
C ILE A 236 15.89 13.59 -20.82
N PHE A 237 15.93 13.39 -22.13
CA PHE A 237 17.14 13.00 -22.87
C PHE A 237 17.41 14.02 -23.99
N PRO A 238 18.67 14.15 -24.47
CA PRO A 238 18.99 14.99 -25.63
C PRO A 238 18.33 14.52 -26.94
N GLY A 239 17.96 13.24 -27.02
CA GLY A 239 17.38 12.60 -28.18
C GLY A 239 17.04 11.14 -27.88
N SER A 240 16.92 10.29 -28.89
CA SER A 240 16.70 8.84 -28.68
C SER A 240 17.88 8.22 -27.93
N PRO A 241 17.69 7.70 -26.70
CA PRO A 241 18.78 7.31 -25.83
C PRO A 241 19.40 5.96 -26.21
N ALA A 242 20.73 5.87 -26.09
CA ALA A 242 21.45 4.60 -26.23
C ALA A 242 21.11 3.61 -25.10
N VAL A 243 21.43 2.33 -25.27
CA VAL A 243 21.14 1.26 -24.28
C VAL A 243 21.66 1.63 -22.88
N THR A 244 22.90 2.09 -22.77
CA THR A 244 23.49 2.47 -21.48
C THR A 244 22.77 3.65 -20.81
N GLN A 245 22.30 4.63 -21.59
CA GLN A 245 21.52 5.76 -21.09
C GLN A 245 20.13 5.32 -20.60
N GLN A 246 19.48 4.43 -21.35
CA GLN A 246 18.22 3.80 -20.93
C GLN A 246 18.39 2.98 -19.65
N GLN A 247 19.52 2.27 -19.49
CA GLN A 247 19.85 1.50 -18.29
C GLN A 247 20.06 2.42 -17.07
N ALA A 248 20.78 3.53 -17.25
CA ALA A 248 20.95 4.53 -16.20
C ALA A 248 19.59 5.09 -15.74
N ALA A 249 18.72 5.44 -16.69
CA ALA A 249 17.38 5.93 -16.38
C ALA A 249 16.48 4.88 -15.73
N ALA A 250 16.55 3.62 -16.16
CA ALA A 250 15.86 2.49 -15.57
C ALA A 250 16.23 2.27 -14.09
N ILE A 251 17.52 2.42 -13.74
CA ILE A 251 17.99 2.34 -12.36
C ILE A 251 17.38 3.47 -11.52
N VAL A 252 17.38 4.70 -12.04
CA VAL A 252 16.77 5.86 -11.37
C VAL A 252 15.26 5.68 -11.22
N ALA A 253 14.56 5.22 -12.27
CA ALA A 253 13.13 4.96 -12.25
C ALA A 253 12.74 3.87 -11.23
N SER A 254 13.50 2.77 -11.18
CA SER A 254 13.26 1.70 -10.18
C SER A 254 13.52 2.17 -8.76
N TRP A 255 14.49 3.07 -8.53
CA TRP A 255 14.71 3.69 -7.23
C TRP A 255 13.57 4.62 -6.81
N PHE A 256 13.11 5.50 -7.71
CA PHE A 256 11.93 6.34 -7.42
C PHE A 256 10.66 5.50 -7.26
N GLY A 257 10.53 4.42 -8.02
CA GLY A 257 9.45 3.44 -7.87
C GLY A 257 9.45 2.78 -6.49
N SER A 258 10.62 2.39 -5.97
CA SER A 258 10.74 1.81 -4.62
C SER A 258 10.36 2.78 -3.51
N LYS A 259 10.49 4.10 -3.76
CA LYS A 259 9.99 5.14 -2.86
C LYS A 259 8.49 5.40 -3.01
N ALA A 260 7.96 5.41 -4.23
CA ALA A 260 6.55 5.67 -4.50
C ALA A 260 5.61 4.61 -3.89
N GLY A 261 6.04 3.34 -3.89
CA GLY A 261 5.31 2.25 -3.26
C GLY A 261 3.90 2.07 -3.84
N TRP A 262 2.88 2.09 -2.96
CA TRP A 262 1.48 1.87 -3.35
C TRP A 262 0.83 3.04 -4.11
N ARG A 263 1.42 4.26 -4.03
CA ARG A 263 0.84 5.47 -4.63
C ARG A 263 0.81 5.43 -6.17
N GLY A 264 1.61 4.56 -6.75
CA GLY A 264 1.83 4.50 -8.20
C GLY A 264 2.81 5.56 -8.68
N GLN A 265 3.30 5.37 -9.89
CA GLN A 265 4.36 6.19 -10.47
C GLN A 265 4.20 6.31 -11.98
N GLN A 266 4.57 7.44 -12.55
CA GLN A 266 4.57 7.69 -13.97
C GLN A 266 5.86 8.42 -14.34
N PHE A 267 6.57 7.90 -15.35
CA PHE A 267 7.80 8.49 -15.85
C PHE A 267 7.62 8.93 -17.32
N PRO A 268 6.95 10.08 -17.58
CA PRO A 268 6.88 10.65 -18.92
C PRO A 268 8.28 10.89 -19.48
N VAL A 269 8.49 10.64 -20.77
CA VAL A 269 9.81 10.81 -21.41
C VAL A 269 9.75 11.92 -22.43
N TYR A 270 10.70 12.85 -22.35
CA TYR A 270 10.83 13.97 -23.26
C TYR A 270 12.19 13.94 -23.94
N PHE A 271 12.22 14.31 -25.23
CA PHE A 271 13.46 14.48 -25.97
C PHE A 271 13.68 15.97 -26.23
N ASN A 272 14.72 16.52 -25.63
CA ASN A 272 15.14 17.91 -25.81
C ASN A 272 14.04 18.96 -25.52
N GLU A 273 13.16 18.67 -24.56
CA GLU A 273 12.03 19.51 -24.19
C GLU A 273 11.97 19.70 -22.66
N LEU A 274 11.63 20.91 -22.23
CA LEU A 274 11.51 21.28 -20.81
C LEU A 274 10.07 21.05 -20.33
N PRO A 275 9.86 20.26 -19.26
CA PRO A 275 8.53 20.04 -18.69
C PRO A 275 8.09 21.18 -17.76
N ASP A 276 6.80 21.15 -17.41
CA ASP A 276 6.11 22.07 -16.50
C ASP A 276 6.30 21.75 -15.00
N ARG A 277 7.21 20.83 -14.66
CA ARG A 277 7.35 20.24 -13.32
C ARG A 277 8.74 19.70 -13.08
N ASN A 278 9.03 19.36 -11.82
CA ASN A 278 10.32 18.81 -11.42
C ASN A 278 10.66 17.56 -12.26
N ALA A 279 11.88 17.48 -12.78
CA ALA A 279 12.26 16.46 -13.75
C ALA A 279 13.71 15.99 -13.60
N ILE A 280 14.01 14.82 -14.18
CA ILE A 280 15.35 14.26 -14.23
C ILE A 280 15.90 14.42 -15.65
N VAL A 281 17.10 14.96 -15.79
CA VAL A 281 17.77 15.16 -17.07
C VAL A 281 18.98 14.23 -17.14
N PHE A 282 19.11 13.47 -18.23
CA PHE A 282 20.27 12.64 -18.50
C PHE A 282 21.13 13.31 -19.58
N ALA A 283 22.39 13.60 -19.26
CA ALA A 283 23.29 14.29 -20.17
C ALA A 283 24.74 13.75 -20.10
N THR A 284 25.46 13.85 -21.21
CA THR A 284 26.91 13.68 -21.27
C THR A 284 27.55 14.90 -21.91
N ASN A 285 28.88 15.06 -21.77
CA ASN A 285 29.58 16.23 -22.31
C ASN A 285 29.35 16.40 -23.82
N ASP A 286 29.26 15.29 -24.55
CA ASP A 286 29.03 15.27 -26.00
C ASP A 286 27.55 15.29 -26.38
N LYS A 287 26.65 14.83 -25.51
CA LYS A 287 25.21 14.70 -25.78
C LYS A 287 24.41 15.30 -24.63
N ARG A 288 23.93 16.53 -24.81
CA ARG A 288 23.10 17.24 -23.83
C ARG A 288 21.96 17.99 -24.50
N PRO A 289 20.81 18.14 -23.83
CA PRO A 289 19.71 18.97 -24.34
C PRO A 289 20.17 20.41 -24.64
N ASP A 290 19.47 21.08 -25.54
CA ASP A 290 19.79 22.44 -26.01
C ASP A 290 19.82 23.45 -24.86
N PHE A 291 18.94 23.30 -23.87
CA PHE A 291 18.92 24.15 -22.68
C PHE A 291 20.13 23.95 -21.74
N LEU A 292 20.92 22.89 -21.92
CA LEU A 292 22.20 22.65 -21.24
C LEU A 292 23.41 22.85 -22.17
N ARG A 293 23.21 23.38 -23.38
CA ARG A 293 24.27 23.49 -24.39
C ARG A 293 25.47 24.30 -23.91
N ASP A 294 25.24 25.34 -23.11
CA ASP A 294 26.28 26.21 -22.57
C ASP A 294 26.75 25.80 -21.17
N HIS A 295 26.21 24.71 -20.63
CA HIS A 295 26.60 24.20 -19.32
C HIS A 295 28.07 23.74 -19.33
N PRO A 296 28.87 24.04 -18.30
CA PRO A 296 30.25 23.58 -18.24
C PRO A 296 30.36 22.05 -18.33
N PRO A 297 31.39 21.50 -19.01
CA PRO A 297 31.61 20.07 -19.06
C PRO A 297 32.05 19.54 -17.70
N VAL A 298 31.59 18.35 -17.34
CA VAL A 298 31.95 17.67 -16.08
C VAL A 298 33.22 16.83 -16.24
N LYS A 299 33.98 16.71 -15.15
CA LYS A 299 35.23 15.93 -15.09
C LYS A 299 35.08 14.56 -14.42
N ALA A 300 33.93 14.31 -13.81
CA ALA A 300 33.59 13.11 -13.06
C ALA A 300 32.06 12.86 -13.19
N PRO A 301 31.56 11.66 -12.86
CA PRO A 301 30.13 11.43 -12.72
C PRO A 301 29.56 12.41 -11.69
N THR A 302 28.59 13.22 -12.11
CA THR A 302 28.09 14.35 -11.33
C THR A 302 26.57 14.33 -11.30
N ILE A 303 26.01 14.62 -10.12
CA ILE A 303 24.58 14.81 -9.91
C ILE A 303 24.39 16.25 -9.47
N GLU A 304 23.60 17.01 -10.21
CA GLU A 304 23.45 18.44 -10.02
C GLU A 304 21.98 18.84 -9.99
N MET A 305 21.62 19.74 -9.09
CA MET A 305 20.30 20.37 -9.04
C MET A 305 20.39 21.77 -9.64
N ILE A 306 19.57 22.03 -10.65
CA ILE A 306 19.47 23.35 -11.29
C ILE A 306 18.02 23.83 -11.34
N ASP A 307 17.84 25.13 -11.55
CA ASP A 307 16.53 25.73 -11.83
C ASP A 307 16.13 25.39 -13.27
N ASN A 308 14.84 25.17 -13.50
CA ASN A 308 14.32 25.16 -14.86
C ASN A 308 14.49 26.57 -15.46
N PRO A 309 15.13 26.72 -16.64
CA PRO A 309 15.40 28.03 -17.23
C PRO A 309 14.16 28.89 -17.46
N ASN A 310 13.00 28.26 -17.67
CA ASN A 310 11.73 28.94 -17.92
C ASN A 310 10.93 29.20 -16.63
N ASP A 311 11.21 28.48 -15.55
CA ASP A 311 10.45 28.56 -14.29
C ASP A 311 11.36 28.24 -13.08
N PRO A 312 11.76 29.24 -12.27
CA PRO A 312 12.64 29.04 -11.13
C PRO A 312 12.00 28.27 -9.95
N TYR A 313 10.68 28.03 -9.97
CA TYR A 313 9.98 27.20 -8.98
C TYR A 313 10.09 25.71 -9.31
N VAL A 314 10.48 25.37 -10.55
CA VAL A 314 10.66 24.00 -11.01
C VAL A 314 12.15 23.64 -11.00
N LYS A 315 12.48 22.46 -10.46
CA LYS A 315 13.86 21.95 -10.37
C LYS A 315 14.14 20.84 -11.37
N LEU A 316 15.36 20.84 -11.90
CA LEU A 316 15.87 19.77 -12.75
C LEU A 316 17.02 19.07 -12.02
N LEU A 317 16.95 17.74 -11.90
CA LEU A 317 18.08 16.92 -11.45
C LEU A 317 18.87 16.48 -12.68
N VAL A 318 20.03 17.07 -12.91
CA VAL A 318 20.92 16.69 -14.00
C VAL A 318 21.83 15.56 -13.52
N ILE A 319 21.66 14.40 -14.12
CA ILE A 319 22.59 13.27 -14.00
C ILE A 319 23.56 13.41 -15.18
N PHE A 320 24.80 13.79 -14.86
CA PHE A 320 25.78 14.24 -15.83
C PHE A 320 27.03 13.35 -15.79
N GLY A 321 27.44 12.82 -16.94
CA GLY A 321 28.68 12.05 -17.08
C GLY A 321 29.62 12.65 -18.12
N ARG A 322 30.92 12.29 -18.06
CA ARG A 322 31.81 12.51 -19.21
C ARG A 322 31.32 11.75 -20.43
N ASP A 323 30.89 10.51 -20.20
CA ASP A 323 30.35 9.57 -21.17
C ASP A 323 29.16 8.78 -20.58
N ASP A 324 28.64 7.81 -21.34
CA ASP A 324 27.51 6.98 -20.92
C ASP A 324 27.85 6.04 -19.73
N ASN A 325 29.12 5.68 -19.52
CA ASN A 325 29.54 4.83 -18.38
C ASN A 325 29.55 5.63 -17.08
N ASP A 326 30.07 6.86 -17.11
CA ASP A 326 29.99 7.79 -16.00
C ASP A 326 28.51 8.10 -15.66
N LEU A 327 27.66 8.29 -16.67
CA LEU A 327 26.23 8.47 -16.46
C LEU A 327 25.60 7.29 -15.71
N LEU A 328 25.93 6.06 -16.09
CA LEU A 328 25.49 4.85 -15.42
C LEU A 328 26.01 4.76 -13.98
N LEU A 329 27.27 5.17 -13.74
CA LEU A 329 27.86 5.22 -12.41
C LEU A 329 27.15 6.24 -11.50
N ALA A 330 26.81 7.42 -12.03
CA ALA A 330 26.03 8.42 -11.30
C ALA A 330 24.63 7.90 -10.92
N ALA A 331 23.93 7.26 -11.86
CA ALA A 331 22.63 6.63 -11.61
C ALA A 331 22.67 5.53 -10.55
N LYS A 332 23.67 4.65 -10.61
CA LYS A 332 23.88 3.61 -9.57
C LYS A 332 24.21 4.23 -8.21
N GLY A 333 24.92 5.37 -8.21
CA GLY A 333 25.26 6.10 -7.01
C GLY A 333 24.02 6.63 -6.28
N ILE A 334 23.05 7.19 -7.03
CA ILE A 334 21.73 7.59 -6.49
C ILE A 334 21.04 6.39 -5.84
N ALA A 335 20.97 5.28 -6.58
CA ALA A 335 20.21 4.11 -6.18
C ALA A 335 20.73 3.43 -4.90
N GLN A 336 22.05 3.43 -4.69
CA GLN A 336 22.68 2.79 -3.55
C GLN A 336 22.70 3.62 -2.27
N GLY A 337 22.39 4.93 -2.33
CA GLY A 337 22.28 5.78 -1.14
C GLY A 337 23.59 6.02 -0.38
N ASN A 338 24.74 5.67 -0.96
CA ASN A 338 26.06 5.90 -0.35
C ASN A 338 26.62 7.30 -0.63
N ILE A 339 25.85 8.14 -1.34
CA ILE A 339 26.24 9.52 -1.66
C ILE A 339 25.80 10.43 -0.52
N LEU A 340 26.75 11.16 0.05
CA LEU A 340 26.43 12.30 0.92
C LEU A 340 26.01 13.47 0.04
N PHE A 341 24.73 13.54 -0.27
CA PHE A 341 24.16 14.62 -1.05
C PHE A 341 24.26 15.94 -0.28
N ARG A 342 25.06 16.90 -0.77
CA ARG A 342 25.24 18.22 -0.15
C ARG A 342 25.57 19.27 -1.21
N GLY A 343 24.99 20.46 -1.09
CA GLY A 343 25.21 21.56 -2.03
C GLY A 343 24.48 21.34 -3.35
N SER A 344 24.72 22.21 -4.33
CA SER A 344 24.03 22.15 -5.63
C SER A 344 24.49 21.01 -6.52
N SER A 345 25.70 20.48 -6.32
CA SER A 345 26.31 19.45 -7.16
C SER A 345 27.17 18.49 -6.34
N VAL A 346 27.13 17.20 -6.69
CA VAL A 346 27.86 16.13 -6.01
C VAL A 346 28.50 15.21 -7.04
N THR A 347 29.76 14.86 -6.82
CA THR A 347 30.49 13.88 -7.65
C THR A 347 30.40 12.48 -7.05
N VAL A 348 30.37 11.45 -7.89
CA VAL A 348 30.39 10.05 -7.49
C VAL A 348 31.78 9.48 -7.68
N ASP A 349 32.54 9.37 -6.58
CA ASP A 349 33.94 8.91 -6.62
C ASP A 349 34.07 7.39 -6.83
N GLY A 350 32.99 6.63 -6.56
CA GLY A 350 32.96 5.19 -6.77
C GLY A 350 31.81 4.51 -6.04
N ILE A 351 31.56 3.26 -6.43
CA ILE A 351 30.51 2.42 -5.87
C ILE A 351 31.13 1.18 -5.25
N LYS A 352 30.77 0.89 -4.00
CA LYS A 352 31.12 -0.39 -3.37
C LYS A 352 30.23 -1.48 -3.94
N THR A 353 30.85 -2.50 -4.52
CA THR A 353 30.15 -3.71 -4.95
C THR A 353 29.56 -4.40 -3.73
N LEU A 354 28.23 -4.51 -3.68
CA LEU A 354 27.52 -5.24 -2.64
C LEU A 354 27.71 -6.75 -2.85
N GLN A 355 27.58 -7.53 -1.78
CA GLN A 355 27.50 -8.98 -1.93
C GLN A 355 26.32 -9.33 -2.85
N PRO A 356 26.44 -10.37 -3.70
CA PRO A 356 25.35 -10.83 -4.53
C PRO A 356 24.10 -11.09 -3.69
N ARG A 357 22.96 -10.56 -4.16
CA ARG A 357 21.66 -10.74 -3.53
C ARG A 357 21.26 -12.22 -3.55
N GLN A 358 20.36 -12.59 -2.65
CA GLN A 358 19.76 -13.92 -2.60
C GLN A 358 18.32 -13.86 -3.12
N PRO A 359 17.78 -14.97 -3.64
CA PRO A 359 16.37 -15.04 -4.03
C PRO A 359 15.46 -14.69 -2.84
N TYR A 360 14.39 -13.91 -3.09
CA TYR A 360 13.37 -13.51 -2.11
C TYR A 360 13.88 -12.68 -0.92
N ASP A 361 15.03 -12.02 -1.07
CA ASP A 361 15.61 -11.17 -0.03
C ASP A 361 15.14 -9.69 -0.08
N ALA A 362 14.14 -9.38 -0.91
CA ALA A 362 13.73 -8.00 -1.11
C ALA A 362 13.03 -7.43 0.14
N PRO A 363 13.31 -6.17 0.53
CA PRO A 363 12.76 -5.56 1.75
C PRO A 363 11.24 -5.58 1.86
N ASN A 364 10.54 -5.44 0.74
CA ASN A 364 9.08 -5.41 0.72
C ASN A 364 8.45 -6.81 0.71
N TRP A 365 9.23 -7.90 0.64
CA TRP A 365 8.73 -9.26 0.79
C TRP A 365 8.87 -9.71 2.24
N VAL A 366 7.87 -10.44 2.74
CA VAL A 366 8.05 -11.22 3.97
C VAL A 366 9.07 -12.32 3.67
N ARG A 367 10.08 -12.42 4.53
CA ARG A 367 11.13 -13.43 4.39
C ARG A 367 10.56 -14.85 4.52
N THR A 368 10.96 -15.71 3.60
CA THR A 368 10.56 -17.13 3.54
C THR A 368 11.69 -18.09 3.91
N ASP A 369 12.82 -17.60 4.42
CA ASP A 369 13.95 -18.44 4.85
C ASP A 369 14.01 -18.64 6.38
N ARG A 370 13.25 -17.86 7.15
CA ARG A 370 13.19 -17.91 8.61
C ARG A 370 11.85 -17.41 9.15
N SER A 371 11.62 -17.61 10.44
CA SER A 371 10.53 -16.93 11.15
C SER A 371 10.77 -15.42 11.23
N VAL A 372 9.71 -14.64 10.98
CA VAL A 372 9.72 -13.17 10.93
C VAL A 372 8.96 -12.62 12.13
N THR A 373 9.51 -11.60 12.78
CA THR A 373 8.87 -10.92 13.91
C THR A 373 7.94 -9.81 13.44
N PHE A 374 6.90 -9.46 14.22
CA PHE A 374 6.02 -8.36 13.87
C PHE A 374 6.74 -6.99 13.94
N ALA A 375 7.82 -6.89 14.73
CA ALA A 375 8.72 -5.74 14.72
C ALA A 375 9.38 -5.50 13.34
N GLU A 376 9.62 -6.55 12.56
CA GLU A 376 10.16 -6.43 11.19
C GLU A 376 9.08 -6.01 10.17
N LEU A 377 7.79 -6.18 10.52
CA LEU A 377 6.65 -5.92 9.61
C LEU A 377 5.97 -4.57 9.87
N LYS A 378 6.30 -3.88 10.97
CA LYS A 378 5.73 -2.58 11.29
C LYS A 378 6.28 -1.48 10.38
N THR A 379 5.41 -0.58 9.95
CA THR A 379 5.74 0.61 9.16
C THR A 379 5.95 1.84 10.03
N TYR A 380 5.44 1.85 11.27
CA TYR A 380 5.67 2.90 12.27
C TYR A 380 5.69 2.33 13.69
N GLU A 381 6.30 3.06 14.63
CA GLU A 381 6.65 2.55 15.96
C GLU A 381 5.44 2.10 16.79
N GLN A 382 4.33 2.82 16.72
CA GLN A 382 3.12 2.58 17.52
C GLN A 382 2.05 1.73 16.80
N GLN A 383 2.39 1.09 15.67
CA GLN A 383 1.40 0.37 14.86
C GLN A 383 0.75 -0.82 15.58
N LEU A 384 1.48 -1.46 16.48
CA LEU A 384 1.05 -2.67 17.17
C LEU A 384 0.32 -2.38 18.49
N GLN A 385 -0.18 -1.16 18.69
CA GLN A 385 -0.92 -0.77 19.88
C GLN A 385 -2.11 0.13 19.53
N SER A 386 -3.15 0.07 20.35
CA SER A 386 -4.37 0.86 20.18
C SER A 386 -5.01 1.16 21.53
N SER A 387 -5.73 2.28 21.62
CA SER A 387 -6.41 2.71 22.84
C SER A 387 -7.75 3.34 22.56
N GLY A 388 -8.71 3.14 23.47
CA GLY A 388 -10.01 3.77 23.39
C GLY A 388 -11.06 2.98 24.17
N LEU A 389 -12.27 3.52 24.28
CA LEU A 389 -13.40 2.76 24.80
C LEU A 389 -13.68 1.54 23.90
N VAL A 390 -13.66 1.76 22.60
CA VAL A 390 -13.59 0.75 21.54
C VAL A 390 -12.28 0.97 20.80
N PRO A 391 -11.20 0.25 21.14
CA PRO A 391 -9.91 0.41 20.47
C PRO A 391 -10.04 0.15 18.96
N ASP A 392 -9.33 0.93 18.16
CA ASP A 392 -9.21 0.67 16.73
C ASP A 392 -8.44 -0.63 16.48
N ALA A 393 -8.73 -1.26 15.33
CA ALA A 393 -8.12 -2.52 14.96
C ALA A 393 -6.62 -2.38 14.68
N ILE A 394 -5.81 -3.30 15.19
CA ILE A 394 -4.38 -3.37 14.89
C ILE A 394 -4.21 -4.14 13.58
N THR A 395 -3.46 -3.58 12.63
CA THR A 395 -3.31 -4.16 11.28
C THR A 395 -1.83 -4.37 10.94
N VAL A 396 -1.51 -5.53 10.36
CA VAL A 396 -0.18 -5.91 9.90
C VAL A 396 -0.26 -6.35 8.45
N ALA A 397 0.57 -5.75 7.60
CA ALA A 397 0.64 -6.10 6.18
C ALA A 397 1.64 -7.23 5.94
N LEU A 398 1.26 -8.20 5.11
CA LEU A 398 2.07 -9.36 4.72
C LEU A 398 2.12 -9.44 3.18
N ASN A 399 3.26 -9.10 2.59
CA ASN A 399 3.48 -9.24 1.17
C ASN A 399 4.27 -10.52 0.88
N LEU A 400 3.63 -11.50 0.24
CA LEU A 400 4.18 -12.85 0.08
C LEU A 400 4.54 -13.16 -1.37
N PRO A 401 5.72 -13.76 -1.63
CA PRO A 401 6.14 -14.14 -2.96
C PRO A 401 5.04 -14.93 -3.70
N PRO A 402 4.81 -14.65 -4.99
CA PRO A 402 3.70 -15.26 -5.74
C PRO A 402 3.85 -16.76 -5.94
N ASP A 403 5.08 -17.28 -5.83
CA ASP A 403 5.43 -18.66 -6.09
C ASP A 403 5.47 -19.54 -4.84
N LEU A 404 4.95 -19.06 -3.71
CA LEU A 404 4.86 -19.87 -2.49
C LEU A 404 3.87 -21.03 -2.68
N TYR A 405 4.35 -22.26 -2.61
CA TYR A 405 3.53 -23.46 -2.76
C TYR A 405 2.86 -23.82 -1.45
N LEU A 406 1.55 -23.57 -1.37
CA LEU A 406 0.75 -23.78 -0.15
C LEU A 406 -0.13 -25.04 -0.16
N LEU A 407 -0.14 -25.81 -1.25
CA LEU A 407 -0.99 -26.99 -1.36
C LEU A 407 -0.64 -27.99 -0.24
N ARG A 408 -1.65 -28.44 0.52
CA ARG A 408 -1.51 -29.31 1.72
C ARG A 408 -0.78 -28.71 2.93
N ALA A 409 -0.50 -27.42 2.95
CA ALA A 409 -0.01 -26.81 4.17
C ALA A 409 -1.09 -26.93 5.26
N ASN A 410 -0.75 -27.58 6.38
CA ASN A 410 -1.64 -27.70 7.54
C ASN A 410 -1.90 -26.34 8.23
N GLY A 411 -1.46 -25.24 7.61
CA GLY A 411 -1.59 -23.83 8.01
C GLY A 411 -0.26 -23.19 8.42
N ILE A 412 -0.22 -21.85 8.45
CA ILE A 412 0.97 -21.05 8.75
C ILE A 412 1.12 -20.90 10.26
N ASP A 413 2.32 -21.20 10.78
CA ASP A 413 2.60 -21.11 12.20
C ASP A 413 2.76 -19.63 12.60
N MET A 414 1.99 -19.18 13.58
CA MET A 414 2.04 -17.83 14.14
C MET A 414 2.10 -17.90 15.67
N ASP A 415 3.12 -17.31 16.27
CA ASP A 415 3.27 -17.17 17.72
C ASP A 415 2.89 -15.73 18.11
N LEU A 416 1.65 -15.53 18.52
CA LEU A 416 1.10 -14.22 18.87
C LEU A 416 1.23 -13.98 20.37
N LYS A 417 1.88 -12.88 20.74
CA LYS A 417 1.94 -12.37 22.11
C LYS A 417 1.15 -11.09 22.18
N TYR A 418 0.26 -10.96 23.16
CA TYR A 418 -0.58 -9.77 23.25
C TYR A 418 -0.88 -9.40 24.72
N ARG A 419 -1.20 -8.12 24.91
CA ARG A 419 -1.60 -7.51 26.18
C ARG A 419 -2.84 -6.67 25.94
N TYR A 420 -3.71 -6.61 26.94
CA TYR A 420 -4.99 -5.92 26.85
C TYR A 420 -5.41 -5.45 28.25
N THR A 421 -6.18 -4.37 28.34
CA THR A 421 -6.85 -3.99 29.59
C THR A 421 -7.82 -5.10 29.99
N MET A 422 -7.66 -5.66 31.19
CA MET A 422 -8.50 -6.77 31.67
C MET A 422 -9.96 -6.31 31.80
N PRO A 423 -10.94 -7.04 31.22
CA PRO A 423 -12.35 -6.78 31.50
C PRO A 423 -12.65 -6.94 33.00
N PRO A 424 -13.49 -6.08 33.59
CA PRO A 424 -13.78 -6.11 35.04
C PRO A 424 -14.58 -7.35 35.46
N VAL A 425 -15.33 -7.94 34.53
CA VAL A 425 -16.10 -9.18 34.73
C VAL A 425 -15.84 -10.11 33.55
N LYS A 426 -16.03 -11.41 33.76
CA LYS A 426 -15.99 -12.37 32.65
C LYS A 426 -17.23 -12.16 31.78
N ASP A 427 -17.02 -11.61 30.60
CA ASP A 427 -18.05 -11.24 29.65
C ASP A 427 -17.75 -11.78 28.24
N SER A 428 -18.41 -11.24 27.22
CA SER A 428 -18.17 -11.60 25.81
C SER A 428 -17.05 -10.77 25.16
N SER A 429 -16.19 -10.12 25.94
CA SER A 429 -15.02 -9.42 25.40
C SER A 429 -14.08 -10.40 24.71
N ARG A 430 -13.64 -10.04 23.51
CA ARG A 430 -12.88 -10.94 22.63
C ARG A 430 -11.93 -10.19 21.71
N MET A 431 -10.90 -10.88 21.24
CA MET A 431 -10.06 -10.48 20.13
C MET A 431 -10.42 -11.34 18.91
N ASP A 432 -10.95 -10.70 17.88
CA ASP A 432 -11.23 -11.32 16.58
C ASP A 432 -10.01 -11.12 15.67
N ILE A 433 -9.58 -12.19 14.99
CA ILE A 433 -8.50 -12.15 14.02
C ILE A 433 -9.10 -12.37 12.64
N SER A 434 -8.78 -11.48 11.70
CA SER A 434 -9.18 -11.60 10.30
C SER A 434 -7.99 -11.45 9.35
N LEU A 435 -8.10 -12.05 8.17
CA LEU A 435 -7.12 -11.95 7.09
C LEU A 435 -7.86 -11.54 5.81
N ASN A 436 -7.48 -10.40 5.23
CA ASN A 436 -8.16 -9.84 4.05
C ASN A 436 -9.69 -9.75 4.24
N ASP A 437 -10.11 -9.22 5.39
CA ASP A 437 -11.51 -9.08 5.85
C ASP A 437 -12.27 -10.40 6.06
N GLN A 438 -11.61 -11.55 5.92
CA GLN A 438 -12.18 -12.85 6.27
C GLN A 438 -11.87 -13.19 7.73
N PHE A 439 -12.91 -13.42 8.53
CA PHE A 439 -12.78 -13.86 9.91
C PHE A 439 -12.11 -15.23 9.99
N LEU A 440 -11.06 -15.34 10.80
CA LEU A 440 -10.33 -16.59 11.02
C LEU A 440 -10.70 -17.22 12.36
N GLN A 441 -10.52 -16.49 13.45
CA GLN A 441 -10.71 -17.02 14.81
C GLN A 441 -10.95 -15.91 15.83
N SER A 442 -11.68 -16.24 16.90
CA SER A 442 -11.97 -15.35 18.03
C SER A 442 -11.36 -15.92 19.32
N PHE A 443 -10.80 -15.03 20.15
CA PHE A 443 -10.20 -15.37 21.44
C PHE A 443 -10.84 -14.58 22.58
N SER A 444 -11.34 -15.25 23.60
CA SER A 444 -11.94 -14.57 24.77
C SER A 444 -10.87 -13.79 25.54
N LEU A 445 -11.18 -12.53 25.89
CA LEU A 445 -10.37 -11.73 26.81
C LEU A 445 -10.77 -12.09 28.25
N ASN A 446 -9.83 -12.55 29.06
CA ASN A 446 -10.08 -13.03 30.41
C ASN A 446 -9.77 -11.94 31.44
N SER A 447 -10.46 -11.98 32.57
CA SER A 447 -10.29 -11.01 33.67
C SER A 447 -9.13 -11.36 34.64
N SER A 448 -8.28 -12.34 34.33
CA SER A 448 -7.33 -12.92 35.31
C SER A 448 -5.96 -13.38 34.79
N GLN A 449 -5.37 -12.77 33.75
CA GLN A 449 -4.06 -13.22 33.21
C GLN A 449 -3.10 -12.09 32.82
N ASP A 450 -1.87 -12.14 33.34
CA ASP A 450 -0.75 -11.29 32.90
C ASP A 450 -0.04 -11.93 31.69
N VAL A 451 -0.22 -11.32 30.51
CA VAL A 451 0.36 -11.68 29.20
C VAL A 451 -0.12 -13.02 28.61
N ASN A 452 -0.88 -12.93 27.52
CA ASN A 452 -1.36 -14.10 26.80
C ASN A 452 -0.45 -14.42 25.61
N LYS A 453 -0.10 -15.70 25.49
CA LYS A 453 0.63 -16.28 24.36
C LYS A 453 -0.30 -17.22 23.59
N LEU A 454 -0.29 -17.12 22.27
CA LEU A 454 -1.21 -17.86 21.42
C LEU A 454 -0.47 -18.40 20.21
N ILE A 455 -0.43 -19.73 20.10
CA ILE A 455 0.09 -20.41 18.92
C ILE A 455 -1.09 -20.66 18.00
N LEU A 456 -1.15 -19.89 16.92
CA LEU A 456 -2.14 -20.01 15.87
C LEU A 456 -1.55 -20.75 14.68
N ARG A 457 -2.43 -21.47 14.00
CA ARG A 457 -2.15 -22.02 12.69
C ARG A 457 -3.15 -21.44 11.71
N LEU A 458 -2.72 -20.47 10.90
CA LEU A 458 -3.61 -19.78 9.97
C LEU A 458 -4.07 -20.79 8.90
N PRO A 459 -5.38 -21.05 8.78
CA PRO A 459 -5.87 -22.01 7.80
C PRO A 459 -5.59 -21.49 6.39
N VAL A 460 -4.83 -22.25 5.61
CA VAL A 460 -4.68 -21.97 4.18
C VAL A 460 -5.84 -22.65 3.46
N LEU A 461 -6.96 -21.96 3.36
CA LEU A 461 -8.04 -22.37 2.46
C LEU A 461 -7.71 -21.87 1.05
N GLN A 462 -6.82 -22.58 0.34
CA GLN A 462 -6.89 -22.59 -1.11
C GLN A 462 -8.07 -23.50 -1.44
N GLY A 463 -9.17 -22.92 -1.93
CA GLY A 463 -10.45 -23.60 -2.11
C GLY A 463 -10.27 -25.05 -2.58
N LEU A 464 -10.70 -26.00 -1.76
CA LEU A 464 -10.99 -27.35 -2.21
C LEU A 464 -12.08 -27.19 -3.27
N LEU A 465 -11.70 -27.40 -4.53
CA LEU A 465 -12.60 -27.37 -5.67
C LEU A 465 -13.58 -28.53 -5.54
N ASP A 466 -14.70 -28.31 -4.83
CA ASP A 466 -15.91 -29.02 -5.18
C ASP A 466 -16.29 -28.54 -6.59
N GLY A 467 -16.50 -29.47 -7.52
CA GLY A 467 -16.84 -29.21 -8.93
C GLY A 467 -18.21 -28.53 -9.15
N LYS A 468 -18.70 -27.79 -8.16
CA LYS A 468 -19.91 -26.99 -8.19
C LYS A 468 -19.53 -25.55 -7.81
N SER A 469 -19.51 -24.68 -8.80
CA SER A 469 -19.80 -23.24 -8.81
C SER A 469 -19.95 -22.45 -7.49
N GLU A 470 -19.12 -22.68 -6.46
CA GLU A 470 -19.02 -21.84 -5.27
C GLU A 470 -17.62 -21.25 -5.22
N VAL A 471 -17.55 -19.95 -5.52
CA VAL A 471 -16.32 -19.16 -5.52
C VAL A 471 -15.89 -18.96 -4.06
N THR A 472 -15.01 -19.83 -3.56
CA THR A 472 -14.37 -19.63 -2.25
C THR A 472 -13.11 -18.77 -2.47
N ILE A 473 -13.18 -17.50 -2.08
CA ILE A 473 -12.02 -16.60 -2.13
C ILE A 473 -10.99 -17.07 -1.11
N PRO A 474 -9.74 -17.39 -1.51
CA PRO A 474 -8.69 -17.75 -0.56
C PRO A 474 -8.41 -16.60 0.43
N ALA A 475 -8.33 -16.92 1.71
CA ALA A 475 -7.98 -15.93 2.74
C ALA A 475 -6.60 -15.31 2.50
N LEU A 476 -5.66 -16.08 1.95
CA LEU A 476 -4.30 -15.64 1.62
C LEU A 476 -4.12 -15.47 0.10
N ARG A 477 -3.75 -14.28 -0.33
CA ARG A 477 -3.47 -13.91 -1.73
C ARG A 477 -1.96 -13.84 -1.96
N LEU A 478 -1.44 -14.65 -2.87
CA LEU A 478 -0.02 -14.65 -3.24
C LEU A 478 0.27 -13.54 -4.26
N GLY A 479 1.44 -12.91 -4.16
CA GLY A 479 1.83 -11.81 -5.06
C GLY A 479 0.98 -10.54 -4.89
N ALA A 480 0.33 -10.40 -3.73
CA ALA A 480 -0.44 -9.22 -3.33
C ALA A 480 -0.24 -8.97 -1.83
N VAL A 481 -0.54 -7.73 -1.41
CA VAL A 481 -0.54 -7.38 0.02
C VAL A 481 -1.70 -8.07 0.71
N ASN A 482 -1.40 -8.82 1.76
CA ASN A 482 -2.38 -9.40 2.67
C ASN A 482 -2.45 -8.56 3.93
N GLN A 483 -3.65 -8.36 4.48
CA GLN A 483 -3.83 -7.61 5.71
C GLN A 483 -4.32 -8.53 6.82
N LEU A 484 -3.48 -8.74 7.83
CA LEU A 484 -3.84 -9.41 9.08
C LEU A 484 -4.35 -8.35 10.05
N ARG A 485 -5.55 -8.54 10.58
CA ARG A 485 -6.25 -7.56 11.42
C ARG A 485 -6.68 -8.19 12.75
N PHE A 486 -6.43 -7.47 13.84
CA PHE A 486 -6.76 -7.84 15.21
C PHE A 486 -7.77 -6.83 15.77
N ASP A 487 -9.02 -7.27 15.95
CA ASP A 487 -10.13 -6.46 16.46
C ASP A 487 -10.41 -6.80 17.91
N PHE A 488 -10.13 -5.87 18.83
CA PHE A 488 -10.42 -6.03 20.25
C PHE A 488 -11.81 -5.47 20.57
N GLN A 489 -12.78 -6.36 20.77
CA GLN A 489 -14.15 -6.02 21.12
C GLN A 489 -14.35 -6.17 22.63
N TYR A 490 -14.60 -5.04 23.30
CA TYR A 490 -14.94 -5.02 24.72
C TYR A 490 -16.44 -4.96 24.91
N MET A 491 -16.98 -5.84 25.73
CA MET A 491 -18.32 -5.69 26.26
C MET A 491 -18.22 -4.68 27.40
N ASN A 492 -18.36 -3.39 27.10
CA ASN A 492 -18.37 -2.33 28.11
C ASN A 492 -19.82 -2.16 28.62
N PRO A 493 -20.26 -2.83 29.71
CA PRO A 493 -21.58 -2.57 30.27
C PRO A 493 -21.62 -1.12 30.76
N MET A 494 -22.36 -0.28 30.06
CA MET A 494 -22.66 1.09 30.45
C MET A 494 -24.01 1.07 31.14
N PRO A 495 -24.09 0.90 32.48
CA PRO A 495 -25.37 0.86 33.17
C PRO A 495 -26.12 2.17 32.91
N GLY A 496 -27.29 2.07 32.31
CA GLY A 496 -28.23 3.19 32.26
C GLY A 496 -28.86 3.41 33.63
N GLY A 497 -29.15 4.67 33.97
CA GLY A 497 -29.99 5.03 35.11
C GLY A 497 -31.42 5.36 34.69
N SER A 498 -32.35 5.36 35.64
CA SER A 498 -33.62 6.06 35.50
C SER A 498 -33.46 7.52 35.99
N ILE A 499 -34.44 8.38 35.72
CA ILE A 499 -34.46 9.75 36.29
C ILE A 499 -34.40 9.68 37.83
N ASP A 500 -35.04 8.67 38.43
CA ASP A 500 -35.11 8.48 39.88
C ASP A 500 -33.87 7.80 40.48
N ASN A 501 -33.06 7.10 39.67
CA ASN A 501 -31.84 6.41 40.11
C ASN A 501 -30.74 6.52 39.04
N CYS A 502 -30.01 7.63 39.11
CA CYS A 502 -28.92 7.94 38.20
C CYS A 502 -27.65 7.20 38.62
N ILE A 503 -27.21 6.24 37.80
CA ILE A 503 -25.92 5.57 38.00
C ILE A 503 -24.92 6.23 37.05
N THR A 504 -24.02 7.04 37.61
CA THR A 504 -22.89 7.60 36.86
C THR A 504 -21.76 6.58 36.81
N PHE A 505 -21.28 6.24 35.62
CA PHE A 505 -20.06 5.46 35.44
C PHE A 505 -19.05 6.29 34.64
N GLN A 506 -17.77 6.22 35.02
CA GLN A 506 -16.70 6.84 34.25
C GLN A 506 -16.10 5.77 33.32
N PRO A 507 -16.23 5.91 31.98
CA PRO A 507 -15.56 5.00 31.07
C PRO A 507 -14.04 5.16 31.20
N VAL A 508 -13.36 4.04 31.42
CA VAL A 508 -11.89 3.98 31.37
C VAL A 508 -11.51 3.50 29.97
N GLN A 509 -10.47 4.11 29.39
CA GLN A 509 -9.97 3.68 28.09
C GLN A 509 -9.33 2.29 28.20
N ASN A 510 -9.63 1.44 27.22
CA ASN A 510 -8.96 0.16 27.06
C ASN A 510 -7.67 0.37 26.27
N HIS A 511 -6.60 -0.30 26.66
CA HIS A 511 -5.32 -0.31 25.96
C HIS A 511 -5.03 -1.74 25.50
N VAL A 512 -4.66 -1.89 24.23
CA VAL A 512 -4.36 -3.19 23.63
C VAL A 512 -3.03 -3.10 22.87
N VAL A 513 -2.24 -4.17 22.96
CA VAL A 513 -0.89 -4.25 22.39
C VAL A 513 -0.64 -5.64 21.85
N ILE A 514 -0.18 -5.73 20.60
CA ILE A 514 0.46 -6.92 20.05
C ILE A 514 1.97 -6.78 20.25
N GLY A 515 2.62 -7.80 20.81
CA GLY A 515 4.05 -7.78 21.08
C GLY A 515 4.87 -7.79 19.81
N ASP A 516 5.87 -6.91 19.75
CA ASP A 516 6.90 -6.83 18.70
C ASP A 516 7.59 -8.18 18.43
N ASP A 517 7.69 -9.01 19.47
CA ASP A 517 8.30 -10.34 19.47
C ASP A 517 7.31 -11.48 19.12
N SER A 518 6.11 -11.14 18.66
CA SER A 518 5.20 -12.07 17.98
C SER A 518 5.80 -12.46 16.64
N THR A 519 5.60 -13.71 16.21
CA THR A 519 6.24 -14.22 14.99
C THR A 519 5.28 -14.93 14.04
N ILE A 520 5.64 -14.95 12.76
CA ILE A 520 5.00 -15.73 11.70
C ILE A 520 6.08 -16.46 10.89
N ASP A 521 5.84 -17.72 10.51
CA ASP A 521 6.85 -18.57 9.88
C ASP A 521 6.41 -19.15 8.53
N PHE A 522 7.08 -18.70 7.47
CA PHE A 522 6.93 -19.20 6.10
C PHE A 522 8.11 -20.07 5.63
N SER A 523 9.06 -20.41 6.51
CA SER A 523 10.30 -21.12 6.14
C SER A 523 10.12 -22.56 5.68
N LYS A 524 8.97 -23.16 5.97
CA LYS A 524 8.65 -24.56 5.65
C LYS A 524 8.02 -24.73 4.27
N TYR A 525 7.81 -23.64 3.55
CA TYR A 525 7.10 -23.62 2.27
C TYR A 525 8.10 -23.62 1.11
N TYR A 526 7.75 -24.31 0.03
CA TYR A 526 8.58 -24.38 -1.17
C TYR A 526 8.18 -23.29 -2.16
N HIS A 527 9.11 -22.91 -3.05
CA HIS A 527 8.85 -21.97 -4.13
C HIS A 527 8.60 -22.74 -5.43
N PHE A 528 7.37 -22.75 -5.91
CA PHE A 528 6.94 -23.44 -7.13
C PHE A 528 5.66 -22.82 -7.70
N ILE A 529 5.68 -22.45 -8.98
CA ILE A 529 4.55 -21.81 -9.67
C ILE A 529 4.39 -22.30 -11.11
N ALA A 530 3.14 -22.34 -11.57
CA ALA A 530 2.78 -22.54 -12.97
C ALA A 530 2.74 -21.20 -13.72
N LEU A 531 3.49 -21.09 -14.81
CA LEU A 531 3.53 -19.95 -15.72
C LEU A 531 3.14 -20.42 -17.14
N PRO A 532 2.78 -19.52 -18.08
CA PRO A 532 2.63 -18.07 -17.91
C PRO A 532 1.37 -17.69 -17.13
N ASP A 533 1.52 -16.72 -16.22
CA ASP A 533 0.41 -16.04 -15.55
C ASP A 533 0.74 -14.54 -15.41
N LEU A 534 0.13 -13.70 -16.24
CA LEU A 534 0.36 -12.26 -16.22
C LEU A 534 -0.09 -11.57 -14.93
N ARG A 535 -0.90 -12.23 -14.07
CA ARG A 535 -1.28 -11.67 -12.76
C ARG A 535 -0.06 -11.49 -11.86
N VAL A 536 0.86 -12.45 -11.86
CA VAL A 536 2.03 -12.40 -10.98
C VAL A 536 3.07 -11.40 -11.50
N PHE A 537 3.14 -11.20 -12.81
CA PHE A 537 3.91 -10.11 -13.39
C PHE A 537 3.31 -8.74 -13.04
N ALA A 538 2.01 -8.55 -13.29
CA ALA A 538 1.34 -7.28 -13.08
C ALA A 538 1.31 -6.85 -11.60
N ASN A 539 1.10 -7.79 -10.66
CA ASN A 539 0.95 -7.45 -9.24
C ASN A 539 2.25 -7.52 -8.45
N ALA A 540 3.15 -8.45 -8.81
CA ALA A 540 4.36 -8.73 -8.02
C ALA A 540 5.67 -8.51 -8.80
N GLY A 541 5.61 -8.16 -10.10
CA GLY A 541 6.81 -8.06 -10.94
C GLY A 541 7.53 -9.38 -11.18
N PHE A 542 6.88 -10.52 -10.90
CA PHE A 542 7.50 -11.85 -11.00
C PHE A 542 7.57 -12.32 -12.46
N PRO A 543 8.63 -13.03 -12.89
CA PRO A 543 9.75 -13.58 -12.10
C PRO A 543 10.89 -12.60 -11.82
N TYR A 544 10.88 -11.39 -12.38
CA TYR A 544 11.97 -10.43 -12.26
C TYR A 544 12.20 -9.97 -10.81
N SER A 545 11.14 -9.93 -10.00
CA SER A 545 11.20 -9.60 -8.57
C SER A 545 11.75 -10.70 -7.66
N ARG A 546 12.10 -11.88 -8.21
CA ARG A 546 12.76 -12.96 -7.44
C ARG A 546 14.11 -12.49 -6.89
N MET A 547 14.88 -11.76 -7.69
CA MET A 547 16.11 -11.09 -7.27
C MET A 547 15.80 -9.61 -7.05
N ALA A 548 16.02 -9.10 -5.84
CA ALA A 548 15.58 -7.75 -5.48
C ALA A 548 16.22 -6.62 -6.32
N ASP A 549 17.43 -6.86 -6.85
CA ASP A 549 18.22 -5.96 -7.69
C ASP A 549 18.15 -6.28 -9.20
N LEU A 550 17.30 -7.25 -9.58
CA LEU A 550 17.09 -7.74 -10.94
C LEU A 550 18.37 -8.32 -11.58
N SER A 551 19.30 -8.88 -10.80
CA SER A 551 20.54 -9.50 -11.31
C SER A 551 20.34 -10.55 -12.40
N ASP A 552 19.21 -11.25 -12.33
CA ASP A 552 18.84 -12.35 -13.22
C ASP A 552 17.92 -11.91 -14.37
N THR A 553 17.85 -10.61 -14.63
CA THR A 553 17.00 -10.02 -15.67
C THR A 553 17.83 -9.44 -16.81
N LEU A 554 17.44 -9.79 -18.04
CA LEU A 554 17.94 -9.17 -19.27
C LEU A 554 16.80 -8.45 -19.98
N VAL A 555 16.91 -7.13 -20.10
CA VAL A 555 15.94 -6.32 -20.83
C VAL A 555 16.40 -6.13 -22.26
N VAL A 556 15.50 -6.37 -23.22
CA VAL A 556 15.77 -6.20 -24.65
C VAL A 556 14.98 -5.00 -25.15
N VAL A 557 15.70 -3.99 -25.66
CA VAL A 557 15.12 -2.72 -26.11
C VAL A 557 15.35 -2.51 -27.62
N PRO A 558 14.56 -1.67 -28.30
CA PRO A 558 14.82 -1.27 -29.68
C PRO A 558 16.10 -0.43 -29.78
N LYS A 559 16.82 -0.52 -30.90
CA LYS A 559 18.03 0.30 -31.18
C LYS A 559 17.78 1.80 -31.18
N ALA A 560 16.61 2.21 -31.68
CA ALA A 560 16.16 3.60 -31.73
C ALA A 560 14.77 3.70 -31.10
N PRO A 561 14.69 3.76 -29.75
CA PRO A 561 13.40 3.76 -29.08
C PRO A 561 12.68 5.09 -29.25
N THR A 562 11.35 5.00 -29.30
CA THR A 562 10.44 6.15 -29.18
C THR A 562 10.27 6.56 -27.71
N GLN A 563 9.78 7.79 -27.46
CA GLN A 563 9.49 8.27 -26.11
C GLN A 563 8.57 7.31 -25.33
N GLY A 564 7.51 6.81 -25.97
CA GLY A 564 6.57 5.86 -25.36
C GLY A 564 7.19 4.51 -24.99
N GLN A 565 8.16 4.02 -25.76
CA GLN A 565 8.87 2.77 -25.45
C GLN A 565 9.82 2.97 -24.26
N VAL A 566 10.55 4.09 -24.19
CA VAL A 566 11.37 4.43 -23.02
C VAL A 566 10.47 4.61 -21.80
N ALA A 567 9.34 5.31 -21.92
CA ALA A 567 8.40 5.46 -20.81
C ALA A 567 7.86 4.10 -20.33
N THR A 568 7.57 3.17 -21.25
CA THR A 568 7.15 1.79 -20.90
C THR A 568 8.23 1.03 -20.15
N LEU A 569 9.50 1.14 -20.59
CA LEU A 569 10.65 0.57 -19.88
C LEU A 569 10.74 1.10 -18.44
N LEU A 570 10.73 2.42 -18.28
CA LEU A 570 10.85 3.08 -16.99
C LEU A 570 9.66 2.75 -16.08
N GLN A 571 8.46 2.67 -16.65
CA GLN A 571 7.25 2.30 -15.92
C GLN A 571 7.31 0.88 -15.39
N ALA A 572 7.72 -0.08 -16.23
CA ALA A 572 7.82 -1.49 -15.84
C ALA A 572 8.86 -1.68 -14.73
N LEU A 573 10.05 -1.09 -14.87
CA LEU A 573 11.12 -1.22 -13.89
C LEU A 573 10.87 -0.40 -12.62
N GLY A 574 10.21 0.75 -12.74
CA GLY A 574 9.63 1.49 -11.61
C GLY A 574 8.63 0.64 -10.83
N GLY A 575 7.73 -0.05 -11.54
CA GLY A 575 6.76 -1.01 -10.99
C GLY A 575 7.42 -2.14 -10.22
N ILE A 576 8.41 -2.79 -10.81
CA ILE A 576 9.13 -3.87 -10.13
C ILE A 576 9.87 -3.33 -8.91
N GLY A 577 10.51 -2.16 -9.00
CA GLY A 577 11.17 -1.49 -7.87
C GLY A 577 10.20 -1.15 -6.72
N SER A 578 8.95 -0.78 -7.02
CA SER A 578 7.92 -0.55 -5.99
C SER A 578 7.51 -1.84 -5.28
N GLN A 579 7.50 -2.97 -5.99
CA GLN A 579 7.22 -4.29 -5.39
C GLN A 579 8.39 -4.85 -4.58
N THR A 580 9.64 -4.69 -5.02
CA THR A 580 10.82 -5.23 -4.31
C THR A 580 11.27 -4.32 -3.17
N GLY A 581 11.04 -3.02 -3.26
CA GLY A 581 11.58 -2.03 -2.32
C GLY A 581 13.05 -1.65 -2.60
N LEU A 582 13.62 -2.14 -3.71
CA LEU A 582 15.00 -1.85 -4.13
C LEU A 582 15.08 -1.49 -5.61
N ALA A 583 16.14 -0.75 -5.95
CA ALA A 583 16.41 -0.38 -7.33
C ALA A 583 17.05 -1.54 -8.12
N ALA A 584 16.78 -1.58 -9.42
CA ALA A 584 17.27 -2.58 -10.37
C ALA A 584 18.75 -2.34 -10.75
N ILE A 585 19.66 -2.34 -9.77
CA ILE A 585 21.06 -1.92 -9.94
C ILE A 585 21.87 -2.88 -10.82
N ASN A 586 21.55 -4.18 -10.79
CA ASN A 586 22.29 -5.25 -11.48
C ASN A 586 21.58 -5.80 -12.73
N LEU A 587 20.50 -5.15 -13.13
CA LEU A 587 19.84 -5.27 -14.44
C LEU A 587 20.85 -5.24 -15.59
N GLN A 588 20.71 -6.18 -16.54
CA GLN A 588 21.41 -6.15 -17.82
C GLN A 588 20.47 -5.69 -18.93
N MET A 589 20.99 -4.96 -19.92
CA MET A 589 20.22 -4.54 -21.09
C MET A 589 20.97 -4.75 -22.40
N THR A 590 20.22 -5.01 -23.47
CA THR A 590 20.76 -5.16 -24.82
C THR A 590 19.76 -4.69 -25.87
N ASP A 591 20.26 -4.26 -27.03
CA ASP A 591 19.47 -3.99 -28.23
C ASP A 591 19.69 -5.05 -29.33
N ASP A 592 20.50 -6.08 -29.03
CA ASP A 592 20.83 -7.18 -29.94
C ASP A 592 20.12 -8.46 -29.51
N GLY A 593 19.12 -8.86 -30.30
CA GLY A 593 18.36 -10.10 -30.09
C GLY A 593 19.19 -11.38 -30.15
N ASN A 594 20.43 -11.33 -30.63
CA ASN A 594 21.33 -12.48 -30.61
C ASN A 594 22.01 -12.70 -29.26
N GLN A 595 22.19 -11.64 -28.45
CA GLN A 595 22.80 -11.73 -27.13
C GLN A 595 21.90 -12.44 -26.10
N ILE A 596 20.65 -12.71 -26.48
CA ILE A 596 19.66 -13.47 -25.71
C ILE A 596 20.04 -14.97 -25.66
N LYS A 597 20.68 -15.49 -26.71
CA LYS A 597 21.02 -16.91 -26.83
C LYS A 597 22.01 -17.29 -25.72
N ASN A 598 21.72 -18.39 -25.01
CA ASN A 598 22.56 -18.97 -23.96
C ASN A 598 22.71 -18.12 -22.68
N LYS A 599 21.85 -17.13 -22.45
CA LYS A 599 21.78 -16.41 -21.17
C LYS A 599 20.79 -17.09 -20.23
N ASP A 600 21.26 -17.43 -19.03
CA ASP A 600 20.41 -17.89 -17.93
C ASP A 600 19.78 -16.67 -17.22
N ALA A 601 18.83 -16.02 -17.88
CA ALA A 601 18.15 -14.83 -17.38
C ALA A 601 16.69 -14.79 -17.84
N ASP A 602 15.84 -14.17 -17.02
CA ASP A 602 14.47 -13.82 -17.39
C ASP A 602 14.50 -12.63 -18.35
N LEU A 603 13.72 -12.69 -19.43
CA LEU A 603 13.80 -11.74 -20.54
C LEU A 603 12.62 -10.78 -20.50
N LEU A 604 12.88 -9.47 -20.42
CA LEU A 604 11.83 -8.44 -20.53
C LEU A 604 11.99 -7.71 -21.87
N LEU A 605 11.03 -7.86 -22.78
CA LEU A 605 11.10 -7.27 -24.11
C LEU A 605 10.27 -6.00 -24.18
N ILE A 606 10.84 -4.90 -24.69
CA ILE A 606 10.15 -3.63 -24.87
C ILE A 606 9.94 -3.35 -26.36
N GLY A 607 8.69 -3.07 -26.75
CA GLY A 607 8.32 -2.57 -28.07
C GLY A 607 8.22 -3.62 -29.17
N ALA A 608 9.15 -4.57 -29.26
CA ALA A 608 9.12 -5.62 -30.29
C ALA A 608 9.70 -6.95 -29.81
N ILE A 609 9.15 -8.05 -30.33
CA ILE A 609 9.73 -9.39 -30.17
C ILE A 609 10.84 -9.57 -31.23
N PRO A 610 12.09 -9.89 -30.83
CA PRO A 610 13.17 -10.20 -31.76
C PRO A 610 12.84 -11.39 -32.67
N SER A 611 13.33 -11.38 -33.92
CA SER A 611 13.13 -12.48 -34.86
C SER A 611 13.67 -13.82 -34.33
N SER A 612 14.74 -13.81 -33.53
CA SER A 612 15.30 -14.99 -32.88
C SER A 612 14.32 -15.74 -31.96
N LEU A 613 13.24 -15.08 -31.53
CA LEU A 613 12.17 -15.68 -30.73
C LEU A 613 10.88 -15.93 -31.54
N LYS A 614 10.76 -15.46 -32.79
CA LYS A 614 9.51 -15.60 -33.58
C LYS A 614 9.36 -16.93 -34.30
N ASP A 615 10.43 -17.71 -34.42
CA ASP A 615 10.41 -18.96 -35.18
C ASP A 615 9.76 -20.14 -34.43
N ASP A 616 9.28 -19.91 -33.20
CA ASP A 616 8.51 -20.89 -32.42
C ASP A 616 7.01 -20.80 -32.77
N THR A 617 6.40 -21.92 -33.15
CA THR A 617 4.97 -22.01 -33.45
C THR A 617 4.09 -21.58 -32.28
N LYS A 618 4.54 -21.81 -31.03
CA LYS A 618 3.82 -21.37 -29.82
C LYS A 618 3.79 -19.84 -29.70
N ILE A 619 4.89 -19.18 -30.04
CA ILE A 619 5.02 -17.72 -29.97
C ILE A 619 4.18 -17.06 -31.08
N ASN A 620 4.15 -17.65 -32.27
CA ASN A 620 3.28 -17.17 -33.35
C ASN A 620 1.79 -17.27 -32.99
N LEU A 621 1.36 -18.29 -32.26
CA LEU A 621 -0.01 -18.38 -31.75
C LEU A 621 -0.34 -17.26 -30.76
N LEU A 622 0.60 -16.89 -29.87
CA LEU A 622 0.42 -15.78 -28.93
C LEU A 622 0.34 -14.43 -29.67
N VAL A 623 1.20 -14.21 -30.66
CA VAL A 623 1.17 -13.00 -31.49
C VAL A 623 -0.12 -12.93 -32.31
N GLU A 624 -0.58 -14.04 -32.88
CA GLU A 624 -1.86 -14.10 -33.60
C GLU A 624 -3.05 -13.86 -32.67
N ALA A 625 -2.99 -14.36 -31.42
CA ALA A 625 -4.02 -14.09 -30.40
C ALA A 625 -4.12 -12.59 -30.04
N THR A 626 -3.03 -11.82 -30.16
CA THR A 626 -3.11 -10.36 -30.01
C THR A 626 -3.80 -9.66 -31.19
N LYS A 627 -3.74 -10.24 -32.39
CA LYS A 627 -4.32 -9.66 -33.61
C LYS A 627 -5.79 -10.03 -33.80
N SER A 628 -6.15 -11.26 -33.47
CA SER A 628 -7.49 -11.79 -33.68
C SER A 628 -8.27 -11.74 -32.38
N TRP A 629 -9.02 -10.64 -32.13
CA TRP A 629 -10.42 -10.73 -31.67
C TRP A 629 -11.15 -9.45 -31.26
N VAL A 630 -12.46 -9.46 -31.53
CA VAL A 630 -13.53 -8.57 -31.07
C VAL A 630 -14.79 -9.44 -30.82
N LYS A 631 -15.25 -9.54 -29.56
CA LYS A 631 -16.52 -10.12 -29.03
C LYS A 631 -16.77 -11.65 -29.04
N MET A 632 -16.60 -12.31 -27.89
CA MET A 632 -17.36 -13.50 -27.38
C MET A 632 -17.67 -13.13 -25.94
N PRO A 633 -18.79 -13.59 -25.39
CA PRO A 633 -19.01 -13.53 -23.96
C PRO A 633 -17.95 -14.40 -23.26
N MET A 634 -17.04 -13.79 -22.51
CA MET A 634 -16.17 -14.53 -21.59
C MET A 634 -17.01 -15.02 -20.40
N ARG A 635 -16.81 -16.29 -20.01
CA ARG A 635 -17.00 -16.71 -18.62
C ARG A 635 -15.79 -16.21 -17.84
N HIS A 636 -16.00 -15.23 -16.98
CA HIS A 636 -14.99 -14.78 -16.03
C HIS A 636 -14.72 -15.93 -15.03
N TYR A 637 -13.48 -16.41 -14.95
CA TYR A 637 -13.05 -17.29 -13.87
C TYR A 637 -12.19 -16.45 -12.92
N ASP A 638 -12.77 -16.06 -11.78
CA ASP A 638 -12.20 -15.14 -10.80
C ASP A 638 -10.96 -15.69 -10.05
N LEU A 639 -10.65 -16.99 -10.15
CA LEU A 639 -9.64 -17.62 -9.30
C LEU A 639 -8.52 -18.30 -10.08
N ALA A 640 -7.30 -18.13 -9.57
CA ALA A 640 -6.16 -18.94 -9.96
C ALA A 640 -6.39 -20.38 -9.50
N SER A 641 -6.92 -21.23 -10.37
CA SER A 641 -6.73 -22.66 -10.17
C SER A 641 -5.27 -22.99 -10.44
N ILE A 642 -4.63 -23.70 -9.50
CA ILE A 642 -3.32 -24.35 -9.72
C ILE A 642 -3.41 -25.34 -10.90
N TYR A 643 -4.63 -25.78 -11.19
CA TYR A 643 -5.00 -26.65 -12.31
C TYR A 643 -5.77 -25.86 -13.35
N PRO A 644 -5.08 -25.24 -14.32
CA PRO A 644 -5.74 -24.54 -15.40
C PRO A 644 -6.48 -25.52 -16.30
N ASP A 645 -7.76 -25.26 -16.52
CA ASP A 645 -8.64 -26.04 -17.40
C ASP A 645 -8.02 -26.18 -18.80
N ASP A 646 -7.96 -27.40 -19.32
CA ASP A 646 -7.39 -27.71 -20.63
C ASP A 646 -8.27 -27.15 -21.76
N GLU A 647 -9.60 -27.05 -21.55
CA GLU A 647 -10.54 -26.50 -22.54
C GLU A 647 -10.37 -24.99 -22.75
N ALA A 648 -9.80 -24.27 -21.78
CA ALA A 648 -9.57 -22.83 -21.87
C ALA A 648 -8.35 -22.45 -22.74
N ARG A 649 -7.54 -23.44 -23.17
CA ARG A 649 -6.25 -23.22 -23.86
C ARG A 649 -6.38 -23.10 -25.39
N THR A 650 -7.53 -23.48 -25.95
CA THR A 650 -7.78 -23.43 -27.39
C THR A 650 -8.67 -22.22 -27.74
N PRO A 651 -8.23 -21.33 -28.65
CA PRO A 651 -9.07 -20.23 -29.10
C PRO A 651 -10.26 -20.79 -29.91
N ASN A 652 -11.46 -20.73 -29.33
CA ASN A 652 -12.64 -21.42 -29.86
C ASN A 652 -13.35 -20.69 -31.01
N THR A 653 -12.93 -19.48 -31.41
CA THR A 653 -13.47 -18.78 -32.58
C THR A 653 -12.43 -17.87 -33.21
N ARG A 654 -12.25 -17.97 -34.54
CA ARG A 654 -11.43 -17.04 -35.35
C ARG A 654 -12.38 -16.10 -36.07
N THR A 655 -12.51 -14.86 -35.58
CA THR A 655 -13.16 -13.77 -36.31
C THR A 655 -12.13 -12.68 -36.56
N ASP A 656 -11.70 -12.57 -37.82
CA ASP A 656 -10.77 -11.56 -38.27
C ASP A 656 -11.51 -10.21 -38.38
N ILE A 657 -11.44 -9.39 -37.34
CA ILE A 657 -11.84 -7.99 -37.39
C ILE A 657 -10.61 -7.14 -37.10
N THR A 658 -10.13 -6.44 -38.12
CA THR A 658 -9.09 -5.43 -38.00
C THR A 658 -9.68 -4.19 -37.31
N SER A 659 -9.47 -4.07 -35.99
CA SER A 659 -9.76 -2.83 -35.28
C SER A 659 -8.62 -1.85 -35.49
N SER A 660 -8.93 -0.64 -35.96
CA SER A 660 -7.96 0.43 -36.26
C SER A 660 -7.64 1.32 -35.04
N GLY A 661 -8.12 0.98 -33.84
CA GLY A 661 -7.90 1.76 -32.63
C GLY A 661 -6.56 1.42 -31.95
N PRO A 662 -5.94 2.38 -31.23
CA PRO A 662 -4.71 2.16 -30.47
C PRO A 662 -4.79 0.93 -29.55
N MET A 663 -3.75 0.11 -29.57
CA MET A 663 -3.69 -1.14 -28.85
C MET A 663 -2.30 -1.38 -28.24
N ALA A 664 -2.30 -1.97 -27.06
CA ALA A 664 -1.12 -2.56 -26.44
C ALA A 664 -1.37 -4.01 -26.05
N ALA A 665 -0.29 -4.77 -25.87
CA ALA A 665 -0.35 -6.14 -25.41
C ALA A 665 0.80 -6.45 -24.46
N VAL A 666 0.50 -7.23 -23.43
CA VAL A 666 1.47 -7.90 -22.58
C VAL A 666 1.40 -9.38 -22.92
N ILE A 667 2.53 -10.00 -23.24
CA ILE A 667 2.61 -11.42 -23.62
C ILE A 667 3.63 -12.11 -22.74
N GLY A 668 3.25 -13.20 -22.08
CA GLY A 668 4.11 -14.05 -21.25
C GLY A 668 4.28 -15.43 -21.86
N PHE A 669 5.52 -15.93 -21.94
CA PHE A 669 5.83 -17.28 -22.43
C PHE A 669 7.16 -17.81 -21.85
N GLN A 670 7.46 -19.09 -22.06
CA GLN A 670 8.71 -19.72 -21.60
C GLN A 670 9.90 -19.28 -22.45
N SER A 671 11.07 -19.09 -21.85
CA SER A 671 12.29 -18.85 -22.61
C SER A 671 12.66 -20.08 -23.44
N PRO A 672 12.88 -19.96 -24.77
CA PRO A 672 13.33 -21.07 -25.61
C PRO A 672 14.73 -21.59 -25.26
N TYR A 673 15.49 -20.85 -24.46
CA TYR A 673 16.88 -21.16 -24.12
C TYR A 673 17.05 -21.76 -22.72
N ASN A 674 16.05 -21.61 -21.83
CA ASN A 674 16.12 -22.12 -20.46
C ASN A 674 14.73 -22.40 -19.89
N ASP A 675 14.52 -23.63 -19.44
CA ASP A 675 13.23 -24.12 -18.98
C ASP A 675 12.72 -23.44 -17.69
N GLN A 676 13.62 -22.85 -16.89
CA GLN A 676 13.29 -22.14 -15.64
C GLN A 676 13.20 -20.62 -15.80
N ARG A 677 13.27 -20.10 -17.03
CA ARG A 677 13.22 -18.67 -17.32
C ARG A 677 12.01 -18.29 -18.15
N SER A 678 11.51 -17.09 -17.90
CA SER A 678 10.31 -16.56 -18.53
C SER A 678 10.63 -15.38 -19.42
N VAL A 679 9.77 -15.16 -20.41
CA VAL A 679 9.78 -13.97 -21.26
C VAL A 679 8.47 -13.22 -21.07
N VAL A 680 8.57 -11.92 -20.79
CA VAL A 680 7.43 -11.00 -20.83
C VAL A 680 7.72 -9.93 -21.87
N ALA A 681 6.82 -9.77 -22.83
CA ALA A 681 6.90 -8.75 -23.87
C ALA A 681 5.85 -7.66 -23.64
N LEU A 682 6.30 -6.42 -23.58
CA LEU A 682 5.50 -5.21 -23.47
C LEU A 682 5.44 -4.53 -24.84
N LEU A 683 4.30 -4.66 -25.52
CA LEU A 683 4.12 -4.27 -26.91
C LEU A 683 3.06 -3.19 -27.04
N ALA A 684 3.26 -2.26 -27.96
CA ALA A 684 2.28 -1.23 -28.32
C ALA A 684 2.38 -0.94 -29.82
N ASP A 685 1.24 -0.64 -30.44
CA ASP A 685 1.14 -0.34 -31.87
C ASP A 685 1.44 1.13 -32.21
N SER A 686 1.33 2.02 -31.23
CA SER A 686 1.32 3.48 -31.40
C SER A 686 1.75 4.21 -30.12
N PRO A 687 2.08 5.52 -30.19
CA PRO A 687 2.32 6.32 -28.99
C PRO A 687 1.17 6.27 -27.98
N ARG A 688 -0.07 6.34 -28.47
CA ARG A 688 -1.27 6.19 -27.64
C ARG A 688 -1.40 4.79 -27.02
N GLY A 689 -1.01 3.74 -27.74
CA GLY A 689 -0.89 2.39 -27.20
C GLY A 689 0.09 2.30 -26.02
N ASN A 690 1.25 2.97 -26.08
CA ASN A 690 2.20 3.03 -24.97
C ASN A 690 1.61 3.74 -23.74
N GLU A 691 0.84 4.82 -23.93
CA GLU A 691 0.12 5.48 -22.82
C GLU A 691 -0.92 4.55 -22.18
N LEU A 692 -1.68 3.80 -23.00
CA LEU A 692 -2.63 2.82 -22.49
C LEU A 692 -1.93 1.73 -21.67
N LEU A 693 -0.78 1.24 -22.14
CA LEU A 693 0.03 0.23 -21.47
C LEU A 693 0.58 0.74 -20.13
N THR A 694 1.25 1.89 -20.13
CA THR A 694 1.82 2.49 -18.91
C THR A 694 0.75 2.80 -17.87
N ASN A 695 -0.40 3.31 -18.28
CA ASN A 695 -1.54 3.54 -17.38
C ASN A 695 -2.11 2.22 -16.84
N ALA A 696 -2.22 1.18 -17.66
CA ALA A 696 -2.73 -0.12 -17.23
C ALA A 696 -1.79 -0.83 -16.25
N LEU A 697 -0.48 -0.61 -16.35
CA LEU A 697 0.52 -1.12 -15.39
C LEU A 697 0.48 -0.40 -14.03
N ASN A 698 -0.08 0.82 -13.95
CA ASN A 698 -0.23 1.55 -12.69
C ASN A 698 -1.57 1.31 -12.01
N ASP A 699 -2.64 1.22 -12.79
CA ASP A 699 -4.00 1.11 -12.30
C ASP A 699 -4.26 -0.28 -11.70
N SER A 700 -4.61 -0.33 -10.41
CA SER A 700 -4.82 -1.58 -9.67
C SER A 700 -5.98 -2.42 -10.24
N GLY A 701 -7.05 -1.78 -10.73
CA GLY A 701 -8.17 -2.46 -11.36
C GLY A 701 -7.80 -3.07 -12.70
N LYS A 702 -7.04 -2.33 -13.53
CA LYS A 702 -6.53 -2.85 -14.81
C LYS A 702 -5.50 -3.95 -14.63
N ARG A 703 -4.62 -3.84 -13.63
CA ARG A 703 -3.68 -4.92 -13.26
C ARG A 703 -4.40 -6.18 -12.78
N ALA A 704 -5.47 -6.05 -12.01
CA ALA A 704 -6.29 -7.19 -11.59
C ALA A 704 -6.91 -7.94 -12.79
N ALA A 705 -7.18 -7.22 -13.89
CA ALA A 705 -7.68 -7.80 -15.13
C ALA A 705 -6.58 -8.42 -16.04
N MET A 706 -5.29 -8.28 -15.72
CA MET A 706 -4.18 -8.90 -16.47
C MET A 706 -3.94 -10.33 -15.98
N PHE A 707 -4.26 -11.35 -16.78
CA PHE A 707 -4.08 -12.76 -16.40
C PHE A 707 -3.72 -13.65 -17.59
N GLY A 708 -3.34 -14.91 -17.30
CA GLY A 708 -3.05 -15.90 -18.35
C GLY A 708 -1.73 -15.60 -19.07
N SER A 709 -1.67 -15.84 -20.37
CA SER A 709 -0.46 -15.66 -21.18
C SER A 709 -0.48 -14.39 -22.05
N VAL A 710 -1.65 -13.82 -22.32
CA VAL A 710 -1.79 -12.62 -23.17
C VAL A 710 -2.79 -11.66 -22.53
N ALA A 711 -2.42 -10.40 -22.34
CA ALA A 711 -3.32 -9.33 -21.94
C ALA A 711 -3.32 -8.22 -23.00
N VAL A 712 -4.46 -8.00 -23.66
CA VAL A 712 -4.66 -6.95 -24.66
C VAL A 712 -5.31 -5.74 -24.00
N ILE A 713 -4.72 -4.57 -24.21
CA ILE A 713 -5.09 -3.31 -23.59
C ILE A 713 -5.58 -2.37 -24.68
N ARG A 714 -6.82 -1.88 -24.52
CA ARG A 714 -7.47 -0.91 -25.41
C ARG A 714 -8.12 0.20 -24.58
N GLU A 715 -8.66 1.21 -25.23
CA GLU A 715 -9.43 2.25 -24.54
C GLU A 715 -10.67 1.70 -23.81
N SER A 716 -11.24 0.60 -24.31
CA SER A 716 -12.38 -0.08 -23.68
C SER A 716 -12.02 -0.87 -22.41
N GLY A 717 -10.73 -1.06 -22.10
CA GLY A 717 -10.28 -1.83 -20.93
C GLY A 717 -9.21 -2.88 -21.26
N VAL A 718 -8.96 -3.76 -20.30
CA VAL A 718 -7.98 -4.86 -20.39
C VAL A 718 -8.71 -6.19 -20.56
N ASN A 719 -8.32 -6.96 -21.57
CA ASN A 719 -8.86 -8.29 -21.83
C ASN A 719 -7.72 -9.30 -21.85
N SER A 720 -7.85 -10.36 -21.07
CA SER A 720 -6.81 -11.36 -20.86
C SER A 720 -7.21 -12.75 -21.34
N LEU A 721 -6.22 -13.52 -21.77
CA LEU A 721 -6.38 -14.81 -22.42
C LEU A 721 -5.34 -15.80 -21.91
N ARG A 722 -5.72 -17.07 -21.83
CA ARG A 722 -4.81 -18.18 -21.55
C ARG A 722 -4.62 -19.00 -22.82
N VAL A 723 -3.51 -18.76 -23.51
CA VAL A 723 -3.16 -19.40 -24.78
C VAL A 723 -1.78 -20.06 -24.64
N GLY A 724 -1.63 -21.27 -25.18
CA GLY A 724 -0.38 -22.01 -25.17
C GLY A 724 -0.17 -22.90 -23.94
N ASP A 725 0.99 -23.56 -23.91
CA ASP A 725 1.36 -24.49 -22.84
C ASP A 725 1.78 -23.77 -21.57
N ILE A 726 1.52 -24.40 -20.43
CA ILE A 726 2.08 -23.99 -19.14
C ILE A 726 3.43 -24.68 -18.90
N TYR A 727 4.29 -24.00 -18.16
CA TYR A 727 5.56 -24.49 -17.65
C TYR A 727 5.66 -24.18 -16.15
N TYR A 728 6.59 -24.83 -15.47
CA TYR A 728 6.73 -24.71 -14.02
C TYR A 728 8.10 -24.14 -13.66
N VAL A 729 8.10 -23.11 -12.82
CA VAL A 729 9.30 -22.45 -12.31
C VAL A 729 9.40 -22.70 -10.81
N GLY A 730 10.61 -23.00 -10.34
CA GLY A 730 10.92 -23.24 -8.95
C GLY A 730 11.24 -24.70 -8.65
N HIS A 731 11.26 -25.04 -7.36
CA HIS A 731 11.68 -26.34 -6.87
C HIS A 731 10.62 -26.97 -5.96
N LEU A 732 10.20 -28.19 -6.31
CA LEU A 732 9.47 -29.09 -5.42
C LEU A 732 10.30 -30.34 -5.15
N PRO A 733 10.32 -30.85 -3.90
CA PRO A 733 10.83 -32.17 -3.63
C PRO A 733 10.15 -33.24 -4.48
N TRP A 734 10.89 -34.30 -4.82
CA TRP A 734 10.39 -35.35 -5.73
C TRP A 734 9.07 -35.98 -5.27
N PHE A 735 8.87 -36.15 -3.97
CA PHE A 735 7.65 -36.73 -3.41
C PHE A 735 6.45 -35.78 -3.59
N GLU A 736 6.61 -34.48 -3.34
CA GLU A 736 5.57 -33.48 -3.60
C GLU A 736 5.23 -33.40 -5.09
N ARG A 737 6.24 -33.52 -5.97
CA ARG A 737 6.03 -33.50 -7.43
C ARG A 737 5.19 -34.68 -7.92
N ILE A 738 5.41 -35.88 -7.35
CA ILE A 738 4.57 -37.06 -7.62
C ILE A 738 3.14 -36.78 -7.17
N TRP A 739 2.95 -36.30 -5.93
CA TRP A 739 1.63 -35.96 -5.43
C TRP A 739 0.92 -34.91 -6.28
N PHE A 740 1.62 -33.85 -6.67
CA PHE A 740 1.12 -32.79 -7.54
C PHE A 740 0.65 -33.33 -8.90
N ALA A 741 1.37 -34.27 -9.49
CA ALA A 741 0.97 -34.91 -10.74
C ALA A 741 -0.24 -35.84 -10.55
N LEU A 742 -0.34 -36.53 -9.41
CA LEU A 742 -1.41 -37.48 -9.11
C LEU A 742 -2.71 -36.83 -8.64
N SER A 743 -2.66 -35.65 -8.01
CA SER A 743 -3.84 -34.96 -7.49
C SER A 743 -4.83 -34.52 -8.57
N ASN A 744 -4.35 -34.30 -9.81
CA ASN A 744 -5.21 -34.06 -10.98
C ASN A 744 -5.89 -35.31 -11.53
N HIS A 745 -5.46 -36.49 -11.09
CA HIS A 745 -5.93 -37.75 -11.63
C HIS A 745 -6.42 -38.66 -10.48
N PRO A 746 -7.57 -38.34 -9.86
CA PRO A 746 -8.10 -39.10 -8.71
C PRO A 746 -8.31 -40.59 -9.04
N ILE A 747 -8.61 -40.90 -10.31
CA ILE A 747 -8.72 -42.28 -10.80
C ILE A 747 -7.37 -42.99 -10.79
N LEU A 748 -6.29 -42.34 -11.27
CA LEU A 748 -4.95 -42.92 -11.21
C LEU A 748 -4.52 -43.14 -9.76
N LEU A 749 -4.82 -42.19 -8.89
CA LEU A 749 -4.54 -42.29 -7.45
C LEU A 749 -5.30 -43.49 -6.84
N ALA A 750 -6.56 -43.68 -7.18
CA ALA A 750 -7.34 -44.85 -6.75
C ALA A 750 -6.76 -46.17 -7.29
N ILE A 751 -6.29 -46.19 -8.54
CA ILE A 751 -5.63 -47.37 -9.14
C ILE A 751 -4.31 -47.68 -8.40
N PHE A 752 -3.46 -46.69 -8.16
CA PHE A 752 -2.21 -46.88 -7.43
C PHE A 752 -2.46 -47.30 -5.97
N ALA A 753 -3.49 -46.76 -5.32
CA ALA A 753 -3.89 -47.20 -3.98
C ALA A 753 -4.36 -48.65 -3.98
N ALA A 754 -5.19 -49.05 -4.96
CA ALA A 754 -5.64 -50.44 -5.10
C ALA A 754 -4.48 -51.40 -5.35
N ILE A 755 -3.56 -51.07 -6.26
CA ILE A 755 -2.34 -51.85 -6.52
C ILE A 755 -1.49 -51.97 -5.26
N SER A 756 -1.32 -50.87 -4.52
CA SER A 756 -0.56 -50.86 -3.27
C SER A 756 -1.18 -51.77 -2.22
N ILE A 757 -2.51 -51.76 -2.07
CA ILE A 757 -3.23 -52.65 -1.15
C ILE A 757 -3.04 -54.12 -1.55
N VAL A 758 -3.16 -54.44 -2.85
CA VAL A 758 -2.97 -55.81 -3.36
C VAL A 758 -1.53 -56.28 -3.11
N LEU A 759 -0.52 -55.44 -3.37
CA LEU A 759 0.87 -55.75 -3.10
C LEU A 759 1.13 -55.97 -1.61
N LEU A 760 0.60 -55.11 -0.75
CA LEU A 760 0.76 -55.21 0.71
C LEU A 760 0.10 -56.50 1.24
N ALA A 761 -1.10 -56.83 0.76
CA ALA A 761 -1.78 -58.09 1.06
C ALA A 761 -0.97 -59.31 0.57
N TRP A 762 -0.37 -59.24 -0.62
CA TRP A 762 0.47 -60.31 -1.16
C TRP A 762 1.75 -60.51 -0.34
N VAL A 763 2.42 -59.43 0.07
CA VAL A 763 3.62 -59.47 0.92
C VAL A 763 3.28 -60.04 2.30
N LEU A 764 2.21 -59.56 2.93
CA LEU A 764 1.72 -60.09 4.21
C LEU A 764 1.38 -61.58 4.11
N TRP A 765 0.67 -61.98 3.06
CA TRP A 765 0.35 -63.39 2.81
C TRP A 765 1.62 -64.24 2.66
N ARG A 766 2.61 -63.77 1.89
CA ARG A 766 3.88 -64.48 1.70
C ARG A 766 4.68 -64.57 3.01
N MET A 767 4.71 -63.50 3.81
CA MET A 767 5.38 -63.48 5.11
C MET A 767 4.72 -64.45 6.09
N LEU A 768 3.38 -64.42 6.20
CA LEU A 768 2.62 -65.36 7.04
C LEU A 768 2.82 -66.81 6.60
N ARG A 769 2.90 -67.08 5.29
CA ARG A 769 3.17 -68.42 4.74
C ARG A 769 4.59 -68.91 5.03
N ILE A 770 5.58 -68.02 5.05
CA ILE A 770 6.95 -68.37 5.47
C ILE A 770 6.97 -68.70 6.97
N ILE A 771 6.28 -67.90 7.80
CA ILE A 771 6.18 -68.13 9.24
C ILE A 771 5.43 -69.44 9.54
N SER A 772 4.36 -69.75 8.82
CA SER A 772 3.61 -71.00 9.02
C SER A 772 4.42 -72.23 8.62
N ARG A 773 5.19 -72.16 7.51
CA ARG A 773 6.11 -73.23 7.11
C ARG A 773 7.21 -73.47 8.14
N ARG A 774 7.75 -72.41 8.75
CA ARG A 774 8.72 -72.54 9.85
C ARG A 774 8.13 -73.17 11.12
N ARG A 775 6.84 -73.01 11.36
CA ARG A 775 6.16 -73.67 12.50
C ARG A 775 5.87 -75.14 12.23
N LEU A 776 5.43 -75.47 11.01
CA LEU A 776 5.16 -76.85 10.61
C LEU A 776 6.44 -77.69 10.45
N SER A 777 7.61 -77.07 10.19
CA SER A 777 8.89 -77.78 10.15
C SER A 777 9.49 -78.09 11.53
N LEU A 778 8.85 -77.66 12.62
CA LEU A 778 9.24 -78.00 14.00
C LEU A 778 8.44 -79.19 14.56
N ASP A 779 7.39 -79.64 13.86
CA ASP A 779 6.55 -80.79 14.27
C ASP A 779 6.91 -82.10 13.53
N ASP A 780 7.94 -82.08 12.66
CA ASP A 780 8.45 -83.25 11.90
C ASP A 780 9.90 -83.64 12.31
N GLU A 781 10.39 -83.21 13.48
CA GLU A 781 11.60 -83.74 14.15
C GLU A 781 11.28 -84.52 15.42
#